data_AF-A0A9P1FCT7-F1
#
_entry.id   AF-A0A9P1FCT7-F1
#
_cell.length_a   1.000
_cell.length_b   1.000
_cell.length_c   1.000
_cell.angle_alpha   90.00
_cell.angle_beta   90.00
_cell.angle_gamma   90.00
#
_symmetry.space_group_name_H-M   'P 1'
#
loop_
_entity.id
_entity.type
_entity.pdbx_description
1 polymer ?
#
loop_
_entity_poly.entity_id
_entity_poly.type
_entity_poly.pdbx_seq_one_letter_code
_entity_poly.pdbx_strand_id
1 'polypeptide(L)'
;MPVLAGEQSPKSVDLHFVKALDLAGNPVKLVENEARSGTAFVFISSDCPLSRQYIPELNRLAGSVASEDVGFYGILSDRTVDRATAQQFAKEFNIQFPVLFDATGELAELMQPSHVPQAYLVDSQGVVVYRGRIDDLYADVDKRRDEPQQRDLFDAMTALASGESIEPKVTETVGCLFENRSELPEDGEVTYTRDIAPIVFANCAECHRPGEVAPFSLLTYEDASKRANWLSEVTSSGLMPPWRAKIGHGHFLDERRLTEKEIELIQKWADAGAPRGDEADMPPLPEFPSGWRLGTPDLVVEAPAFVTVPADGPDIFHHWVMPIEIPEGKTLIGFEFHPGNPAVVHHAVLGLDSTGGSRRRDAETPEPGYRSSGSIEGSMSAFVGVWTPGVTPRFYPDNVGLKVTESTDLLLQLHLHPSGKEEADKSSVGLYFSDKPADELKTQSMFITGSLIIDIEPGDDNYQVKSSVTLPVDLTLTSVFPHLHLIGKDVRVLATLPDGEEMPLITIDDWNFYWQDIYTYKKPVVLPKGTKVDLVAHYDNSAANPLNPNSPPEKVLFGNDSDDEMCFVLFQSIDEGNGGMRRMGPAMMTSFIKEWNEADLSYESREHIVDEALKLFGGGRGREGAEMFRRMLLGSKPKEKESDKDPAGLDCHRTLEIVLASRNVTSTLKREKVSADPLADNILRAIRRILRKAAEDRQQLALDGDLSVSELLCLRRVAEATTADPITVAGVASAVQLSNATVSRISDRLDAAGLIVRNRSKVDRRKVFLKLTPKGRRRVKKLPPPLHEQFLARLTKLRKSDQRDLLESLERIVEMMGATDLDAAPMLTPEANVKSSTRT
;
A
#
# COMPACT_ATOMS: atom_id res chain seq x y z
N MET A 1 25.86 -22.19 7.04
CA MET A 1 25.52 -22.96 8.25
C MET A 1 25.05 -21.95 9.29
N PRO A 2 23.76 -21.92 9.67
CA PRO A 2 23.32 -20.96 10.67
C PRO A 2 23.93 -21.37 12.01
N VAL A 3 24.50 -20.40 12.72
CA VAL A 3 24.88 -20.57 14.12
C VAL A 3 23.58 -20.62 14.91
N LEU A 4 22.95 -21.79 14.94
CA LEU A 4 21.85 -22.06 15.85
C LEU A 4 22.39 -22.06 17.29
N ALA A 5 21.76 -21.23 18.10
CA ALA A 5 21.41 -21.48 19.50
C ALA A 5 22.50 -22.18 20.35
N GLY A 6 23.52 -21.41 20.73
CA GLY A 6 24.23 -21.68 21.97
C GLY A 6 23.55 -20.92 23.09
N GLU A 7 22.96 -21.64 24.06
CA GLU A 7 22.64 -21.12 25.39
C GLU A 7 23.87 -20.35 25.91
N GLN A 8 23.83 -19.02 25.89
CA GLN A 8 24.80 -18.21 26.58
C GLN A 8 24.06 -17.46 27.67
N SER A 9 24.46 -17.76 28.90
CA SER A 9 24.13 -16.99 30.09
C SER A 9 24.25 -15.49 29.81
N PRO A 10 23.50 -14.63 30.53
CA PRO A 10 23.60 -13.17 30.39
C PRO A 10 25.04 -12.70 30.28
N LYS A 11 25.43 -12.14 29.12
CA LYS A 11 26.79 -11.64 28.91
C LYS A 11 26.91 -10.32 29.69
N SER A 12 27.84 -10.26 30.63
CA SER A 12 28.22 -8.99 31.25
C SER A 12 28.92 -8.14 30.19
N VAL A 13 28.42 -6.93 29.98
CA VAL A 13 28.98 -5.94 29.07
C VAL A 13 29.47 -4.77 29.91
N ASP A 14 30.79 -4.61 30.02
CA ASP A 14 31.36 -3.51 30.79
C ASP A 14 31.26 -2.19 30.00
N LEU A 15 30.16 -1.46 30.22
CA LEU A 15 29.92 -0.15 29.62
C LEU A 15 30.56 1.00 30.39
N HIS A 16 31.18 0.77 31.55
CA HIS A 16 31.67 1.84 32.45
C HIS A 16 32.74 2.72 31.80
N PHE A 17 33.53 2.14 30.90
CA PHE A 17 34.63 2.83 30.22
C PHE A 17 34.32 3.23 28.79
N VAL A 18 33.19 2.77 28.24
CA VAL A 18 32.80 3.05 26.86
C VAL A 18 32.28 4.49 26.75
N LYS A 19 32.94 5.28 25.90
CA LYS A 19 32.52 6.66 25.58
C LYS A 19 31.98 6.68 24.16
N ALA A 20 30.65 6.66 24.04
CA ALA A 20 30.01 6.84 22.74
C ALA A 20 29.87 8.32 22.41
N LEU A 21 29.76 8.65 21.12
CA LEU A 21 29.38 9.99 20.67
C LEU A 21 27.95 9.95 20.15
N ASP A 22 27.12 10.94 20.51
CA ASP A 22 25.84 11.15 19.83
C ASP A 22 26.06 11.61 18.38
N LEU A 23 25.00 11.73 17.57
CA LEU A 23 25.12 12.22 16.19
C LEU A 23 25.71 13.64 16.08
N ALA A 24 25.56 14.49 17.09
CA ALA A 24 26.13 15.85 17.13
C ALA A 24 27.62 15.87 17.51
N GLY A 25 28.19 14.73 17.91
CA GLY A 25 29.59 14.60 18.32
C GLY A 25 29.81 14.89 19.81
N ASN A 26 28.73 14.99 20.61
CA ASN A 26 28.86 15.14 22.04
C ASN A 26 29.12 13.77 22.69
N PRO A 27 30.03 13.69 23.68
CA PRO A 27 30.24 12.46 24.43
C PRO A 27 29.02 12.11 25.26
N VAL A 28 28.58 10.86 25.15
CA VAL A 28 27.50 10.26 25.94
C VAL A 28 28.13 9.22 26.87
N LYS A 29 27.83 9.33 28.17
CA LYS A 29 28.19 8.32 29.16
C LYS A 29 27.03 7.35 29.33
N LEU A 30 27.31 6.06 29.15
CA LEU A 30 26.26 5.04 29.03
C LEU A 30 25.75 4.51 30.39
N VAL A 31 26.47 4.74 31.49
CA VAL A 31 26.20 4.10 32.81
C VAL A 31 26.08 5.10 33.98
N GLU A 32 25.82 6.38 33.73
CA GLU A 32 25.92 7.39 34.82
C GLU A 32 24.68 7.55 35.71
N ASN A 33 23.55 6.92 35.40
CA ASN A 33 22.30 7.18 36.12
C ASN A 33 21.93 6.02 37.04
N GLU A 34 22.49 5.98 38.26
CA GLU A 34 22.13 5.02 39.33
C GLU A 34 20.62 4.99 39.67
N ALA A 35 19.85 5.96 39.18
CA ALA A 35 18.41 6.07 39.36
C ALA A 35 17.56 5.24 38.37
N ARG A 36 18.16 4.70 37.30
CA ARG A 36 17.46 3.93 36.26
C ARG A 36 17.64 2.43 36.44
N SER A 37 16.58 1.65 36.19
CA SER A 37 16.66 0.18 36.24
C SER A 37 17.54 -0.44 35.14
N GLY A 38 17.74 0.26 34.01
CA GLY A 38 18.63 -0.19 32.94
C GLY A 38 18.62 0.71 31.70
N THR A 39 19.10 0.18 30.57
CA THR A 39 19.14 0.86 29.26
C THR A 39 18.94 -0.12 28.11
N ALA A 40 18.03 0.22 27.20
CA ALA A 40 17.83 -0.43 25.91
C ALA A 40 18.74 0.20 24.84
N PHE A 41 19.47 -0.66 24.13
CA PHE A 41 20.28 -0.33 22.98
C PHE A 41 19.73 -1.05 21.76
N VAL A 42 19.40 -0.30 20.70
CA VAL A 42 18.89 -0.88 19.46
C VAL A 42 19.85 -0.57 18.33
N PHE A 43 20.50 -1.60 17.79
CA PHE A 43 21.29 -1.45 16.57
C PHE A 43 20.34 -1.20 15.41
N ILE A 44 20.56 -0.12 14.68
CA ILE A 44 19.76 0.30 13.52
C ILE A 44 20.69 0.53 12.33
N SER A 45 20.12 0.61 11.14
CA SER A 45 20.84 0.92 9.90
C SER A 45 20.04 1.89 9.05
N SER A 46 20.75 2.82 8.41
CA SER A 46 20.16 3.74 7.43
C SER A 46 19.80 3.06 6.12
N ASP A 47 20.23 1.83 5.86
CA ASP A 47 20.08 1.14 4.56
C ASP A 47 19.19 -0.10 4.63
N CYS A 48 19.04 -0.69 5.82
CA CYS A 48 18.18 -1.85 5.99
C CYS A 48 16.69 -1.45 5.93
N PRO A 49 15.88 -2.00 5.00
CA PRO A 49 14.47 -1.67 4.88
C PRO A 49 13.68 -1.95 6.16
N LEU A 50 13.95 -3.08 6.85
CA LEU A 50 13.29 -3.42 8.11
C LEU A 50 13.67 -2.40 9.19
N SER A 51 14.95 -2.04 9.30
CA SER A 51 15.39 -1.05 10.30
C SER A 51 14.76 0.33 10.08
N ARG A 52 14.54 0.74 8.82
CA ARG A 52 13.83 1.97 8.46
C ARG A 52 12.36 1.89 8.87
N GLN A 53 11.69 0.80 8.52
CA GLN A 53 10.27 0.59 8.82
C GLN A 53 9.98 0.46 10.32
N TYR A 54 10.95 0.05 11.13
CA TYR A 54 10.82 0.00 12.59
C TYR A 54 10.97 1.36 13.31
N ILE A 55 11.45 2.42 12.63
CA ILE A 55 11.67 3.72 13.30
C ILE A 55 10.43 4.26 14.03
N PRO A 56 9.21 4.21 13.46
CA PRO A 56 8.00 4.64 14.17
C PRO A 56 7.72 3.87 15.47
N GLU A 57 7.96 2.55 15.50
CA GLU A 57 7.81 1.76 16.74
C GLU A 57 8.91 2.10 17.73
N LEU A 58 10.16 2.25 17.30
CA LEU A 58 11.25 2.66 18.18
C LEU A 58 11.01 4.05 18.79
N ASN A 59 10.38 4.96 18.05
CA ASN A 59 9.94 6.26 18.58
C ASN A 59 8.87 6.09 19.67
N ARG A 60 7.90 5.17 19.49
CA ARG A 60 6.89 4.86 20.52
C ARG A 60 7.52 4.23 21.77
N LEU A 61 8.45 3.29 21.60
CA LEU A 61 9.16 2.67 22.73
C LEU A 61 9.98 3.68 23.52
N ALA A 62 10.69 4.57 22.83
CA ALA A 62 11.48 5.63 23.45
C ALA A 62 10.65 6.73 24.12
N GLY A 63 9.36 6.86 23.78
CA GLY A 63 8.40 7.75 24.41
C GLY A 63 7.48 7.08 25.44
N SER A 64 7.66 5.78 25.70
CA SER A 64 6.80 5.00 26.61
C SER A 64 7.11 5.28 28.08
N VAL A 65 6.18 4.98 28.99
CA VAL A 65 6.41 5.13 30.44
C VAL A 65 7.59 4.29 30.94
N ALA A 66 7.80 3.10 30.35
CA ALA A 66 8.97 2.27 30.66
C ALA A 66 10.30 3.00 30.37
N SER A 67 10.33 3.91 29.40
CA SER A 67 11.53 4.70 29.06
C SER A 67 11.88 5.80 30.07
N GLU A 68 10.98 6.13 31.00
CA GLU A 68 11.29 7.05 32.10
C GLU A 68 12.31 6.42 33.05
N ASP A 69 12.20 5.10 33.27
CA ASP A 69 13.08 4.30 34.14
C ASP A 69 14.16 3.52 33.37
N VAL A 70 13.90 3.15 32.11
CA VAL A 70 14.86 2.46 31.22
C VAL A 70 15.38 3.43 30.17
N GLY A 71 16.69 3.70 30.15
CA GLY A 71 17.29 4.52 29.08
C GLY A 71 17.07 3.92 27.70
N PHE A 72 17.06 4.72 26.63
CA PHE A 72 16.86 4.22 25.27
C PHE A 72 17.82 4.89 24.29
N TYR A 73 18.58 4.09 23.54
CA TYR A 73 19.51 4.55 22.52
C TYR A 73 19.40 3.73 21.24
N GLY A 74 19.38 4.41 20.09
CA GLY A 74 19.73 3.79 18.82
C GLY A 74 21.25 3.74 18.65
N ILE A 75 21.77 2.73 17.97
CA ILE A 75 23.19 2.62 17.62
C ILE A 75 23.31 2.47 16.10
N LEU A 76 24.03 3.41 15.47
CA LEU A 76 24.49 3.29 14.09
C LEU A 76 25.98 2.91 14.11
N SER A 77 26.29 1.69 13.64
CA SER A 77 27.65 1.12 13.63
C SER A 77 28.13 0.75 12.21
N ASP A 78 27.46 1.28 11.18
CA ASP A 78 27.88 1.10 9.78
C ASP A 78 29.09 2.00 9.47
N ARG A 79 30.23 1.38 9.17
CA ARG A 79 31.51 2.07 8.89
C ARG A 79 31.52 2.79 7.54
N THR A 80 30.60 2.47 6.64
CA THR A 80 30.44 3.14 5.34
C THR A 80 29.59 4.40 5.44
N VAL A 81 28.88 4.59 6.55
CA VAL A 81 28.01 5.74 6.79
C VAL A 81 28.78 6.80 7.58
N ASP A 82 28.89 8.00 7.02
CA ASP A 82 29.46 9.13 7.75
C ASP A 82 28.43 9.81 8.68
N ARG A 83 28.93 10.67 9.58
CA ARG A 83 28.10 11.36 10.56
C ARG A 83 27.03 12.27 9.92
N ALA A 84 27.34 12.87 8.77
CA ALA A 84 26.41 13.76 8.08
C ALA A 84 25.22 12.95 7.50
N THR A 85 25.50 11.80 6.91
CA THR A 85 24.52 10.85 6.41
C THR A 85 23.66 10.30 7.55
N ALA A 86 24.27 9.94 8.68
CA ALA A 86 23.55 9.50 9.87
C ALA A 86 22.61 10.58 10.44
N GLN A 87 23.04 11.85 10.47
CA GLN A 87 22.19 12.98 10.87
C GLN A 87 21.03 13.20 9.90
N GLN A 88 21.28 13.08 8.60
CA GLN A 88 20.25 13.20 7.58
C GLN A 88 19.22 12.08 7.72
N PHE A 89 19.66 10.83 7.91
CA PHE A 89 18.77 9.69 8.20
C PHE A 89 17.89 9.96 9.42
N ALA A 90 18.48 10.36 10.55
CA ALA A 90 17.71 10.66 11.76
C ALA A 90 16.66 11.76 11.57
N LYS A 91 16.99 12.78 10.76
CA LYS A 91 16.06 13.86 10.42
C LYS A 91 14.95 13.40 9.49
N GLU A 92 15.27 12.67 8.43
CA GLU A 92 14.31 12.21 7.42
C GLU A 92 13.28 11.24 7.99
N PHE A 93 13.72 10.32 8.85
CA PHE A 93 12.85 9.34 9.50
C PHE A 93 12.23 9.86 10.81
N ASN A 94 12.44 11.15 11.12
CA ASN A 94 11.91 11.79 12.32
C ASN A 94 12.22 10.97 13.59
N ILE A 95 13.48 10.57 13.76
CA ILE A 95 13.94 9.82 14.93
C ILE A 95 13.82 10.72 16.18
N GLN A 96 13.11 10.23 17.20
CA GLN A 96 12.78 10.95 18.42
C GLN A 96 13.58 10.48 19.65
N PHE A 97 14.50 9.53 19.45
CA PHE A 97 15.39 9.02 20.48
C PHE A 97 16.86 9.39 20.22
N PRO A 98 17.71 9.45 21.27
CA PRO A 98 19.14 9.67 21.09
C PRO A 98 19.79 8.53 20.28
N VAL A 99 20.60 8.88 19.29
CA VAL A 99 21.35 7.93 18.45
C VAL A 99 22.84 8.08 18.70
N LEU A 100 23.48 6.97 19.05
CA LEU A 100 24.92 6.82 19.19
C LEU A 100 25.55 6.49 17.83
N PHE A 101 26.61 7.21 17.49
CA PHE A 101 27.41 6.99 16.29
C PHE A 101 28.65 6.18 16.64
N ASP A 102 28.58 4.86 16.48
CA ASP A 102 29.63 3.90 16.80
C ASP A 102 30.65 3.77 15.66
N ALA A 103 31.35 4.87 15.38
CA ALA A 103 32.36 4.90 14.31
C ALA A 103 33.54 3.93 14.55
N THR A 104 33.82 3.63 15.82
CA THR A 104 34.90 2.74 16.24
C THR A 104 34.53 1.27 16.13
N GLY A 105 33.24 0.93 16.11
CA GLY A 105 32.75 -0.44 16.18
C GLY A 105 32.87 -1.08 17.56
N GLU A 106 33.18 -0.29 18.61
CA GLU A 106 33.45 -0.79 19.97
C GLU A 106 32.14 -1.33 20.59
N LEU A 107 31.02 -0.65 20.37
CA LEU A 107 29.72 -1.12 20.83
C LEU A 107 29.29 -2.39 20.09
N ALA A 108 29.51 -2.44 18.78
CA ALA A 108 29.25 -3.65 17.99
C ALA A 108 30.13 -4.84 18.43
N GLU A 109 31.41 -4.62 18.74
CA GLU A 109 32.31 -5.69 19.22
C GLU A 109 31.87 -6.22 20.60
N LEU A 110 31.42 -5.34 21.49
CA LEU A 110 30.94 -5.71 22.82
C LEU A 110 29.63 -6.51 22.78
N MET A 111 28.64 -5.99 22.04
CA MET A 111 27.27 -6.54 22.01
C MET A 111 27.08 -7.64 20.95
N GLN A 112 27.93 -7.70 19.94
CA GLN A 112 27.93 -8.70 18.86
C GLN A 112 26.54 -8.87 18.19
N PRO A 113 25.98 -7.78 17.61
CA PRO A 113 24.72 -7.88 16.87
C PRO A 113 24.86 -8.81 15.67
N SER A 114 23.84 -9.63 15.45
CA SER A 114 23.73 -10.48 14.28
C SER A 114 22.90 -9.84 13.17
N HIS A 115 21.97 -8.95 13.53
CA HIS A 115 21.04 -8.32 12.59
C HIS A 115 20.81 -6.85 12.92
N VAL A 116 20.19 -6.14 11.98
CA VAL A 116 19.58 -4.83 12.17
C VAL A 116 18.13 -4.85 11.65
N PRO A 117 17.13 -4.37 12.43
CA PRO A 117 17.28 -3.90 13.80
C PRO A 117 17.44 -5.07 14.80
N GLN A 118 18.19 -4.84 15.88
CA GLN A 118 18.31 -5.79 16.99
C GLN A 118 18.46 -5.06 18.32
N ALA A 119 17.73 -5.51 19.34
CA ALA A 119 17.70 -4.89 20.64
C ALA A 119 18.50 -5.65 21.70
N TYR A 120 19.07 -4.87 22.63
CA TYR A 120 19.81 -5.31 23.80
C TYR A 120 19.33 -4.51 25.01
N LEU A 121 18.79 -5.19 26.01
CA LEU A 121 18.44 -4.56 27.28
C LEU A 121 19.52 -4.87 28.30
N VAL A 122 20.13 -3.83 28.86
CA VAL A 122 21.21 -3.92 29.85
C VAL A 122 20.68 -3.41 31.18
N ASP A 123 20.80 -4.20 32.24
CA ASP A 123 20.40 -3.77 33.58
C ASP A 123 21.38 -2.77 34.21
N SER A 124 21.05 -2.26 35.40
CA SER A 124 21.90 -1.33 36.16
C SER A 124 23.27 -1.91 36.56
N GLN A 125 23.49 -3.23 36.46
CA GLN A 125 24.76 -3.90 36.74
C GLN A 125 25.61 -4.11 35.47
N GLY A 126 25.13 -3.66 34.30
CA GLY A 126 25.83 -3.86 33.03
C GLY A 126 25.64 -5.27 32.46
N VAL A 127 24.61 -6.00 32.88
CA VAL A 127 24.32 -7.35 32.38
C VAL A 127 23.24 -7.28 31.30
N VAL A 128 23.46 -7.93 30.15
CA VAL A 128 22.44 -8.07 29.11
C VAL A 128 21.35 -9.02 29.60
N VAL A 129 20.18 -8.46 29.94
CA VAL A 129 19.02 -9.19 30.47
C VAL A 129 17.99 -9.53 29.40
N TYR A 130 18.07 -8.88 28.22
CA TYR A 130 17.32 -9.26 27.03
C TYR A 130 18.13 -9.01 25.75
N ARG A 131 18.01 -9.91 24.77
CA ARG A 131 18.55 -9.72 23.41
C ARG A 131 17.62 -10.32 22.36
N GLY A 132 17.23 -9.54 21.35
CA GLY A 132 16.53 -10.10 20.20
C GLY A 132 15.78 -9.07 19.36
N ARG A 133 14.63 -9.47 18.81
CA ARG A 133 13.78 -8.63 17.95
C ARG A 133 13.13 -7.48 18.71
N ILE A 134 12.53 -6.55 17.99
CA ILE A 134 11.75 -5.45 18.59
C ILE A 134 10.37 -5.96 19.00
N ASP A 135 9.70 -6.60 18.04
CA ASP A 135 8.41 -7.26 18.10
C ASP A 135 8.35 -8.32 16.99
N ASP A 136 7.20 -8.97 16.79
CA ASP A 136 6.99 -9.95 15.72
C ASP A 136 6.29 -9.41 14.46
N LEU A 137 6.32 -8.09 14.22
CA LEU A 137 5.74 -7.48 13.01
C LEU A 137 6.28 -8.14 11.73
N TYR A 138 7.56 -8.53 11.73
CA TYR A 138 8.14 -9.38 10.69
C TYR A 138 8.38 -10.77 11.26
N ALA A 139 7.77 -11.78 10.63
CA ALA A 139 8.11 -13.18 10.90
C ALA A 139 9.29 -13.66 10.05
N ASP A 140 9.51 -13.03 8.91
CA ASP A 140 10.68 -13.24 8.04
C ASP A 140 10.93 -11.94 7.25
N VAL A 141 12.07 -11.85 6.55
CA VAL A 141 12.51 -10.66 5.80
C VAL A 141 11.47 -10.22 4.75
N ASP A 142 10.68 -11.16 4.21
CA ASP A 142 9.63 -10.91 3.21
C ASP A 142 8.22 -11.26 3.71
N LYS A 143 8.05 -11.49 5.01
CA LYS A 143 6.78 -11.88 5.65
C LYS A 143 6.43 -10.91 6.78
N ARG A 144 5.76 -9.83 6.39
CA ARG A 144 5.25 -8.78 7.29
C ARG A 144 3.82 -9.09 7.73
N ARG A 145 3.46 -8.74 8.97
CA ARG A 145 2.09 -8.72 9.50
C ARG A 145 1.49 -7.33 9.36
N ASP A 146 0.17 -7.26 9.38
CA ASP A 146 -0.51 -5.97 9.51
C ASP A 146 -0.23 -5.32 10.87
N GLU A 147 -0.24 -6.13 11.94
CA GLU A 147 0.06 -5.71 13.31
C GLU A 147 0.93 -6.75 14.04
N PRO A 148 1.80 -6.33 14.97
CA PRO A 148 2.54 -7.27 15.82
C PRO A 148 1.60 -7.94 16.83
N GLN A 149 1.76 -9.25 17.02
CA GLN A 149 1.05 -10.04 18.04
C GLN A 149 1.86 -10.14 19.35
N GLN A 150 3.17 -9.93 19.30
CA GLN A 150 4.09 -9.96 20.43
C GLN A 150 4.96 -8.71 20.43
N ARG A 151 5.10 -8.04 21.60
CA ARG A 151 5.85 -6.78 21.72
C ARG A 151 7.09 -6.96 22.60
N ASP A 152 8.00 -7.82 22.16
CA ASP A 152 9.05 -8.40 23.02
C ASP A 152 9.94 -7.36 23.72
N LEU A 153 10.42 -6.33 23.01
CA LEU A 153 11.26 -5.30 23.63
C LEU A 153 10.45 -4.43 24.60
N PHE A 154 9.20 -4.11 24.27
CA PHE A 154 8.31 -3.36 25.16
C PHE A 154 8.06 -4.13 26.46
N ASP A 155 7.76 -5.41 26.35
CA ASP A 155 7.47 -6.29 27.48
C ASP A 155 8.72 -6.46 28.36
N ALA A 156 9.90 -6.66 27.75
CA ALA A 156 11.17 -6.75 28.47
C ALA A 156 11.53 -5.44 29.20
N MET A 157 11.33 -4.28 28.56
CA MET A 157 11.56 -2.97 29.19
C MET A 157 10.59 -2.76 30.37
N THR A 158 9.33 -3.13 30.21
CA THR A 158 8.30 -3.00 31.25
C THR A 158 8.58 -3.91 32.44
N ALA A 159 8.99 -5.15 32.19
CA ALA A 159 9.39 -6.09 33.24
C ALA A 159 10.61 -5.58 34.00
N LEU A 160 11.63 -5.06 33.30
CA LEU A 160 12.81 -4.49 33.95
C LEU A 160 12.46 -3.29 34.84
N ALA A 161 11.66 -2.35 34.33
CA ALA A 161 11.22 -1.17 35.07
C ALA A 161 10.39 -1.53 36.32
N SER A 162 9.71 -2.67 36.29
CA SER A 162 8.88 -3.16 37.39
C SER A 162 9.62 -4.10 38.35
N GLY A 163 10.90 -4.44 38.06
CA GLY A 163 11.66 -5.43 38.81
C GLY A 163 11.15 -6.87 38.66
N GLU A 164 10.41 -7.15 37.59
CA GLU A 164 9.89 -8.48 37.25
C GLU A 164 10.89 -9.30 36.43
N SER A 165 10.67 -10.61 36.35
CA SER A 165 11.50 -11.50 35.52
C SER A 165 11.20 -11.30 34.04
N ILE A 166 12.24 -11.04 33.24
CA ILE A 166 12.13 -10.99 31.78
C ILE A 166 12.18 -12.41 31.22
N GLU A 167 11.09 -12.86 30.59
CA GLU A 167 11.03 -14.12 29.86
C GLU A 167 10.20 -13.93 28.56
N PRO A 168 10.72 -14.35 27.39
CA PRO A 168 12.04 -14.92 27.16
C PRO A 168 13.15 -13.86 27.21
N LYS A 169 14.35 -14.24 27.67
CA LYS A 169 15.55 -13.36 27.64
C LYS A 169 16.18 -13.23 26.26
N VAL A 170 15.89 -14.18 25.36
CA VAL A 170 16.40 -14.19 24.00
C VAL A 170 15.26 -14.51 23.04
N THR A 171 15.10 -13.67 22.03
CA THR A 171 14.16 -13.89 20.93
C THR A 171 14.90 -13.98 19.60
N GLU A 172 14.35 -14.76 18.68
CA GLU A 172 14.86 -14.82 17.31
C GLU A 172 14.72 -13.45 16.65
N THR A 173 15.78 -12.99 15.98
CA THR A 173 15.82 -11.65 15.38
C THR A 173 15.54 -11.76 13.89
N VAL A 174 14.61 -10.95 13.39
CA VAL A 174 14.31 -10.80 11.97
C VAL A 174 14.81 -9.43 11.52
N GLY A 175 15.70 -9.40 10.52
CA GLY A 175 16.36 -8.17 10.09
C GLY A 175 17.34 -8.40 8.96
N CYS A 176 18.01 -7.34 8.51
CA CYS A 176 19.15 -7.49 7.61
C CYS A 176 20.37 -7.96 8.40
N LEU A 177 21.22 -8.81 7.82
CA LEU A 177 22.46 -9.23 8.50
C LEU A 177 23.33 -8.02 8.85
N PHE A 178 23.88 -8.03 10.06
CA PHE A 178 24.85 -7.05 10.51
C PHE A 178 26.27 -7.51 10.12
N GLU A 179 26.87 -6.84 9.15
CA GLU A 179 28.22 -7.13 8.67
C GLU A 179 29.18 -5.99 9.01
N ASN A 180 29.96 -6.16 10.08
CA ASN A 180 30.99 -5.20 10.48
C ASN A 180 32.38 -5.72 10.09
N ARG A 181 32.73 -5.60 8.80
CA ARG A 181 34.05 -6.03 8.29
C ARG A 181 35.07 -4.91 8.52
N SER A 182 36.16 -5.22 9.22
CA SER A 182 37.25 -4.26 9.47
C SER A 182 38.28 -4.20 8.34
N GLU A 183 38.41 -5.27 7.56
CA GLU A 183 39.34 -5.40 6.43
C GLU A 183 38.61 -6.05 5.24
N LEU A 184 38.75 -5.46 4.07
CA LEU A 184 38.22 -5.98 2.81
C LEU A 184 39.40 -6.58 2.02
N PRO A 185 39.38 -7.87 1.67
CA PRO A 185 40.45 -8.48 0.90
C PRO A 185 40.49 -7.89 -0.52
N GLU A 186 41.68 -7.68 -1.07
CA GLU A 186 41.82 -7.26 -2.48
C GLU A 186 41.80 -8.48 -3.41
N ASP A 187 42.44 -9.57 -2.98
CA ASP A 187 42.64 -10.78 -3.80
C ASP A 187 41.80 -11.96 -3.33
N GLY A 188 41.35 -12.80 -4.27
CA GLY A 188 40.64 -14.04 -3.99
C GLY A 188 40.40 -14.89 -5.23
N GLU A 189 39.94 -16.14 -5.05
CA GLU A 189 39.58 -17.03 -6.16
C GLU A 189 38.41 -16.48 -6.96
N VAL A 190 37.37 -16.00 -6.28
CA VAL A 190 36.20 -15.30 -6.83
C VAL A 190 36.28 -13.85 -6.39
N THR A 191 36.16 -12.89 -7.30
CA THR A 191 36.32 -11.45 -7.02
C THR A 191 35.12 -10.64 -7.47
N TYR A 192 34.91 -9.46 -6.88
CA TYR A 192 33.79 -8.60 -7.26
C TYR A 192 33.90 -8.14 -8.71
N THR A 193 35.02 -7.54 -9.09
CA THR A 193 35.18 -6.92 -10.41
C THR A 193 34.99 -7.93 -11.54
N ARG A 194 35.61 -9.11 -11.43
CA ARG A 194 35.57 -10.13 -12.48
C ARG A 194 34.31 -11.00 -12.47
N ASP A 195 33.85 -11.43 -11.29
CA ASP A 195 32.89 -12.53 -11.18
C ASP A 195 31.51 -12.07 -10.67
N ILE A 196 31.43 -11.13 -9.72
CA ILE A 196 30.17 -10.74 -9.08
C ILE A 196 29.50 -9.54 -9.74
N ALA A 197 30.26 -8.52 -10.11
CA ALA A 197 29.73 -7.33 -10.79
C ALA A 197 28.94 -7.69 -12.05
N PRO A 198 29.38 -8.62 -12.93
CA PRO A 198 28.57 -9.06 -14.07
C PRO A 198 27.22 -9.66 -13.66
N ILE A 199 27.17 -10.45 -12.58
CA ILE A 199 25.94 -11.08 -12.08
C ILE A 199 24.99 -10.01 -11.54
N VAL A 200 25.51 -9.09 -10.71
CA VAL A 200 24.75 -7.99 -10.12
C VAL A 200 24.20 -7.05 -11.20
N PHE A 201 25.02 -6.71 -12.19
CA PHE A 201 24.65 -5.79 -13.27
C PHE A 201 23.59 -6.39 -14.19
N ALA A 202 23.65 -7.69 -14.45
CA ALA A 202 22.67 -8.38 -15.28
C ALA A 202 21.33 -8.65 -14.58
N ASN A 203 21.35 -8.93 -13.27
CA ASN A 203 20.19 -9.50 -12.58
C ASN A 203 19.60 -8.62 -11.46
N CYS A 204 20.38 -7.71 -10.88
CA CYS A 204 19.97 -6.96 -9.69
C CYS A 204 19.86 -5.45 -9.95
N ALA A 205 20.68 -4.91 -10.85
CA ALA A 205 20.85 -3.47 -11.03
C ALA A 205 19.62 -2.74 -11.57
N GLU A 206 18.64 -3.46 -12.14
CA GLU A 206 17.36 -2.90 -12.57
C GLU A 206 16.58 -2.28 -11.39
N CYS A 207 16.62 -2.94 -10.22
CA CYS A 207 16.01 -2.45 -8.99
C CYS A 207 17.03 -1.80 -8.05
N HIS A 208 18.25 -2.34 -7.98
CA HIS A 208 19.31 -1.93 -7.05
C HIS A 208 20.20 -0.81 -7.61
N ARG A 209 19.58 0.31 -7.98
CA ARG A 209 20.26 1.53 -8.44
C ARG A 209 19.63 2.78 -7.80
N PRO A 210 20.36 3.91 -7.74
CA PRO A 210 19.82 5.13 -7.15
C PRO A 210 18.50 5.57 -7.79
N GLY A 211 17.50 5.88 -6.97
CA GLY A 211 16.20 6.40 -7.41
C GLY A 211 15.17 5.34 -7.81
N GLU A 212 15.51 4.05 -7.77
CA GLU A 212 14.57 2.96 -8.02
C GLU A 212 14.02 2.36 -6.71
N VAL A 213 13.20 1.32 -6.83
CA VAL A 213 12.47 0.68 -5.72
C VAL A 213 13.36 0.17 -4.58
N ALA A 214 14.58 -0.29 -4.87
CA ALA A 214 15.39 -0.92 -3.84
C ALA A 214 15.95 0.13 -2.86
N PRO A 215 15.98 -0.17 -1.55
CA PRO A 215 16.38 0.81 -0.52
C PRO A 215 17.85 1.22 -0.58
N PHE A 216 18.68 0.51 -1.37
CA PHE A 216 20.11 0.73 -1.57
C PHE A 216 20.55 0.29 -2.97
N SER A 217 21.67 0.85 -3.45
CA SER A 217 22.29 0.44 -4.72
C SER A 217 23.20 -0.79 -4.54
N LEU A 218 23.48 -1.51 -5.63
CA LEU A 218 24.51 -2.55 -5.71
C LEU A 218 25.54 -2.26 -6.83
N LEU A 219 25.53 -1.04 -7.39
CA LEU A 219 26.34 -0.69 -8.56
C LEU A 219 27.85 -0.53 -8.25
N THR A 220 28.20 -0.40 -6.97
CA THR A 220 29.58 -0.22 -6.53
C THR A 220 30.05 -1.42 -5.70
N TYR A 221 31.37 -1.62 -5.63
CA TYR A 221 31.97 -2.63 -4.77
C TYR A 221 31.64 -2.37 -3.29
N GLU A 222 31.70 -1.11 -2.86
CA GLU A 222 31.46 -0.70 -1.49
C GLU A 222 30.02 -1.00 -1.06
N ASP A 223 29.06 -0.78 -1.97
CA ASP A 223 27.65 -1.08 -1.71
C ASP A 223 27.35 -2.58 -1.63
N ALA A 224 28.02 -3.39 -2.46
CA ALA A 224 27.83 -4.84 -2.49
C ALA A 224 28.59 -5.56 -1.36
N SER A 225 29.84 -5.19 -1.10
CA SER A 225 30.73 -5.89 -0.16
C SER A 225 30.29 -5.75 1.30
N LYS A 226 29.67 -4.62 1.68
CA LYS A 226 29.10 -4.40 3.01
C LYS A 226 27.90 -5.30 3.35
N ARG A 227 27.44 -6.10 2.38
CA ARG A 227 26.28 -6.97 2.49
C ARG A 227 26.46 -8.31 1.78
N ALA A 228 27.71 -8.75 1.64
CA ALA A 228 28.04 -9.93 0.86
C ALA A 228 27.41 -11.21 1.44
N ASN A 229 27.40 -11.37 2.78
CA ASN A 229 26.74 -12.52 3.40
C ASN A 229 25.24 -12.45 3.20
N TRP A 230 24.65 -11.26 3.28
CA TRP A 230 23.22 -11.10 3.07
C TRP A 230 22.85 -11.40 1.61
N LEU A 231 23.64 -10.92 0.64
CA LEU A 231 23.49 -11.27 -0.78
C LEU A 231 23.54 -12.79 -0.99
N SER A 232 24.48 -13.49 -0.35
CA SER A 232 24.54 -14.95 -0.40
C SER A 232 23.27 -15.59 0.18
N GLU A 233 22.77 -15.11 1.31
CA GLU A 233 21.59 -15.67 1.96
C GLU A 233 20.34 -15.50 1.09
N VAL A 234 20.03 -14.27 0.68
CA VAL A 234 18.80 -13.96 -0.08
C VAL A 234 18.80 -14.55 -1.48
N THR A 235 19.97 -14.75 -2.08
CA THR A 235 20.05 -15.42 -3.38
C THR A 235 19.94 -16.94 -3.26
N SER A 236 20.52 -17.53 -2.21
CA SER A 236 20.42 -18.97 -1.96
C SER A 236 19.01 -19.43 -1.54
N SER A 237 18.25 -18.58 -0.85
CA SER A 237 16.86 -18.86 -0.46
C SER A 237 15.85 -18.64 -1.61
N GLY A 238 16.29 -18.06 -2.73
CA GLY A 238 15.40 -17.67 -3.83
C GLY A 238 14.56 -16.43 -3.54
N LEU A 239 14.85 -15.71 -2.44
CA LEU A 239 14.19 -14.45 -2.13
C LEU A 239 14.53 -13.36 -3.16
N MET A 240 15.77 -13.36 -3.63
CA MET A 240 16.27 -12.43 -4.64
C MET A 240 16.99 -13.16 -5.79
N PRO A 241 16.81 -12.70 -7.04
CA PRO A 241 15.77 -11.79 -7.49
C PRO A 241 14.37 -12.40 -7.27
N PRO A 242 13.34 -11.57 -7.02
CA PRO A 242 12.01 -12.07 -6.68
C PRO A 242 11.35 -12.70 -7.91
N TRP A 243 11.25 -14.03 -7.93
CA TRP A 243 10.61 -14.78 -9.01
C TRP A 243 10.06 -16.12 -8.52
N ARG A 244 8.73 -16.18 -8.31
CA ARG A 244 8.08 -17.32 -7.63
C ARG A 244 7.67 -18.46 -8.55
N ALA A 245 7.55 -18.22 -9.86
CA ALA A 245 7.17 -19.27 -10.81
C ALA A 245 8.26 -20.34 -10.93
N LYS A 246 7.92 -21.62 -10.82
CA LYS A 246 8.82 -22.77 -10.91
C LYS A 246 9.43 -22.95 -12.31
N ILE A 247 10.69 -23.37 -12.37
CA ILE A 247 11.39 -23.66 -13.64
C ILE A 247 10.73 -24.85 -14.35
N GLY A 248 10.56 -24.74 -15.67
CA GLY A 248 10.03 -25.82 -16.51
C GLY A 248 8.51 -25.98 -16.45
N HIS A 249 7.82 -25.15 -15.67
CA HIS A 249 6.37 -25.12 -15.56
C HIS A 249 5.79 -23.89 -16.27
N GLY A 250 6.16 -23.75 -17.54
CA GLY A 250 6.01 -22.52 -18.33
C GLY A 250 7.37 -21.98 -18.76
N HIS A 251 7.37 -21.14 -19.80
CA HIS A 251 8.55 -20.43 -20.27
C HIS A 251 8.19 -18.97 -20.42
N PHE A 252 8.81 -18.11 -19.61
CA PHE A 252 8.43 -16.71 -19.49
C PHE A 252 9.51 -15.78 -20.05
N LEU A 253 9.13 -14.56 -20.40
CA LEU A 253 10.08 -13.50 -20.70
C LEU A 253 10.70 -12.99 -19.41
N ASP A 254 11.99 -12.61 -19.49
CA ASP A 254 12.73 -11.94 -18.42
C ASP A 254 12.64 -12.66 -17.08
N GLU A 255 12.79 -13.99 -17.08
CA GLU A 255 12.82 -14.79 -15.86
C GLU A 255 13.94 -14.29 -14.94
N ARG A 256 13.56 -13.57 -13.87
CA ARG A 256 14.47 -12.92 -12.93
C ARG A 256 15.04 -13.96 -11.97
N ARG A 257 16.04 -14.71 -12.41
CA ARG A 257 16.64 -15.81 -11.64
C ARG A 257 18.14 -15.84 -11.78
N LEU A 258 18.79 -16.39 -10.77
CA LEU A 258 20.19 -16.77 -10.83
C LEU A 258 20.32 -18.26 -11.13
N THR A 259 21.34 -18.63 -11.90
CA THR A 259 21.74 -20.02 -12.07
C THR A 259 22.39 -20.55 -10.80
N GLU A 260 22.38 -21.88 -10.60
CA GLU A 260 23.07 -22.52 -9.46
C GLU A 260 24.54 -22.08 -9.36
N LYS A 261 25.21 -21.94 -10.52
CA LYS A 261 26.60 -21.47 -10.58
C LYS A 261 26.77 -20.01 -10.13
N GLU A 262 25.85 -19.12 -10.50
CA GLU A 262 25.90 -17.72 -10.06
C GLU A 262 25.67 -17.61 -8.54
N ILE A 263 24.73 -18.39 -7.99
CA ILE A 263 24.50 -18.49 -6.54
C ILE A 263 25.77 -18.99 -5.84
N GLU A 264 26.40 -20.06 -6.34
CA GLU A 264 27.65 -20.59 -5.80
C GLU A 264 28.80 -19.56 -5.83
N LEU A 265 28.89 -18.74 -6.88
CA LEU A 265 29.90 -17.68 -6.97
C LEU A 265 29.67 -16.59 -5.93
N ILE A 266 28.43 -16.11 -5.77
CA ILE A 266 28.08 -15.12 -4.74
C ILE A 266 28.42 -15.68 -3.35
N GLN A 267 28.07 -16.94 -3.08
CA GLN A 267 28.38 -17.59 -1.81
C GLN A 267 29.89 -17.68 -1.56
N LYS A 268 30.66 -18.18 -2.53
CA LYS A 268 32.14 -18.26 -2.41
C LYS A 268 32.78 -16.89 -2.18
N TRP A 269 32.30 -15.87 -2.89
CA TRP A 269 32.79 -14.50 -2.72
C TRP A 269 32.48 -13.97 -1.31
N ALA A 270 31.27 -14.18 -0.81
CA ALA A 270 30.87 -13.78 0.53
C ALA A 270 31.72 -14.48 1.62
N ASP A 271 31.86 -15.81 1.52
CA ASP A 271 32.64 -16.67 2.42
C ASP A 271 34.13 -16.28 2.43
N ALA A 272 34.66 -15.83 1.30
CA ALA A 272 36.05 -15.38 1.15
C ALA A 272 36.30 -13.96 1.68
N GLY A 273 35.31 -13.31 2.30
CA GLY A 273 35.48 -11.96 2.82
C GLY A 273 35.16 -10.86 1.80
N ALA A 274 34.53 -11.18 0.67
CA ALA A 274 34.13 -10.26 -0.39
C ALA A 274 35.31 -9.55 -1.11
N PRO A 275 36.27 -10.30 -1.68
CA PRO A 275 37.44 -9.70 -2.31
C PRO A 275 37.11 -8.81 -3.52
N ARG A 276 37.77 -7.66 -3.64
CA ARG A 276 37.50 -6.66 -4.70
C ARG A 276 37.90 -7.17 -6.09
N GLY A 277 39.14 -7.61 -6.26
CA GLY A 277 39.74 -7.97 -7.55
C GLY A 277 40.35 -6.79 -8.30
N ASP A 278 40.95 -7.08 -9.45
CA ASP A 278 41.58 -6.07 -10.31
C ASP A 278 40.52 -5.16 -10.93
N GLU A 279 40.69 -3.85 -10.80
CA GLU A 279 39.81 -2.84 -11.38
C GLU A 279 39.78 -2.92 -12.92
N ALA A 280 40.82 -3.46 -13.56
CA ALA A 280 40.86 -3.70 -15.00
C ALA A 280 39.82 -4.74 -15.48
N ASP A 281 39.36 -5.63 -14.59
CA ASP A 281 38.32 -6.63 -14.87
C ASP A 281 36.89 -6.08 -14.66
N MET A 282 36.74 -4.86 -14.11
CA MET A 282 35.44 -4.27 -13.81
C MET A 282 34.61 -4.06 -15.09
N PRO A 283 33.41 -4.65 -15.20
CA PRO A 283 32.55 -4.41 -16.35
C PRO A 283 32.06 -2.96 -16.39
N PRO A 284 31.72 -2.43 -17.59
CA PRO A 284 31.09 -1.13 -17.68
C PRO A 284 29.77 -1.11 -16.92
N LEU A 285 29.46 0.01 -16.26
CA LEU A 285 28.17 0.19 -15.60
C LEU A 285 27.02 0.05 -16.62
N PRO A 286 25.90 -0.60 -16.25
CA PRO A 286 24.74 -0.68 -17.13
C PRO A 286 24.20 0.71 -17.45
N GLU A 287 23.81 0.91 -18.71
CA GLU A 287 23.09 2.09 -19.12
C GLU A 287 21.58 1.88 -18.94
N PHE A 288 20.95 2.81 -18.22
CA PHE A 288 19.51 2.77 -18.00
C PHE A 288 18.82 3.90 -18.75
N PRO A 289 17.81 3.58 -19.58
CA PRO A 289 17.08 4.60 -20.31
C PRO A 289 16.36 5.54 -19.33
N SER A 290 16.52 6.84 -19.52
CA SER A 290 15.79 7.87 -18.77
C SER A 290 14.43 8.15 -19.41
N GLY A 291 13.40 8.37 -18.59
CA GLY A 291 12.04 8.69 -19.07
C GLY A 291 11.29 7.45 -19.51
N TRP A 292 10.49 7.58 -20.57
CA TRP A 292 9.63 6.51 -21.09
C TRP A 292 10.43 5.53 -21.96
N ARG A 293 10.55 4.28 -21.50
CA ARG A 293 11.38 3.26 -22.15
C ARG A 293 10.80 2.76 -23.46
N LEU A 294 9.48 2.79 -23.62
CA LEU A 294 8.81 2.42 -24.87
C LEU A 294 8.80 3.56 -25.92
N GLY A 295 9.47 4.68 -25.64
CA GLY A 295 9.41 5.90 -26.44
C GLY A 295 8.39 6.88 -25.90
N THR A 296 8.09 7.96 -26.62
CA THR A 296 7.12 8.96 -26.16
C THR A 296 5.70 8.38 -26.17
N PRO A 297 4.96 8.38 -25.04
CA PRO A 297 3.57 7.96 -25.01
C PRO A 297 2.68 8.89 -25.82
N ASP A 298 1.62 8.34 -26.41
CA ASP A 298 0.60 9.12 -27.10
C ASP A 298 -0.29 9.89 -26.10
N LEU A 299 -0.48 9.33 -24.91
CA LEU A 299 -1.23 9.93 -23.81
C LEU A 299 -0.54 9.63 -22.48
N VAL A 300 -0.25 10.68 -21.70
CA VAL A 300 0.22 10.56 -20.32
C VAL A 300 -0.93 10.94 -19.38
N VAL A 301 -1.25 10.06 -18.45
CA VAL A 301 -2.31 10.24 -17.46
C VAL A 301 -1.66 10.27 -16.08
N GLU A 302 -1.82 11.38 -15.37
CA GLU A 302 -1.26 11.57 -14.02
C GLU A 302 -2.34 11.43 -12.96
N ALA A 303 -1.99 10.84 -11.82
CA ALA A 303 -2.88 10.79 -10.66
C ALA A 303 -3.40 12.21 -10.31
N PRO A 304 -4.71 12.38 -10.02
CA PRO A 304 -5.31 13.71 -9.86
C PRO A 304 -4.84 14.45 -8.61
N ALA A 305 -4.34 13.73 -7.59
CA ALA A 305 -3.80 14.28 -6.35
C ALA A 305 -2.68 13.40 -5.81
N PHE A 306 -2.00 13.88 -4.75
CA PHE A 306 -1.05 13.05 -4.00
C PHE A 306 -1.82 12.08 -3.09
N VAL A 307 -1.37 10.82 -3.03
CA VAL A 307 -1.72 9.92 -1.92
C VAL A 307 -0.68 10.10 -0.82
N THR A 308 -1.11 10.42 0.39
CA THR A 308 -0.22 10.38 1.56
C THR A 308 -0.13 8.95 2.08
N VAL A 309 1.09 8.46 2.25
CA VAL A 309 1.42 7.18 2.87
C VAL A 309 1.98 7.48 4.27
N PRO A 310 1.37 6.97 5.34
CA PRO A 310 1.87 7.16 6.71
C PRO A 310 3.23 6.47 6.89
N ALA A 311 3.93 6.82 7.97
CA ALA A 311 5.23 6.23 8.29
C ALA A 311 5.17 4.73 8.60
N ASP A 312 4.06 4.28 9.18
CA ASP A 312 3.76 2.90 9.54
C ASP A 312 2.24 2.64 9.46
N GLY A 313 1.83 1.41 9.76
CA GLY A 313 0.45 0.93 9.68
C GLY A 313 0.26 -0.14 8.60
N PRO A 314 -0.98 -0.56 8.33
CA PRO A 314 -1.27 -1.54 7.29
C PRO A 314 -1.00 -0.96 5.89
N ASP A 315 -0.94 -1.83 4.91
CA ASP A 315 -0.77 -1.43 3.51
C ASP A 315 -1.99 -0.66 3.01
N ILE A 316 -1.76 0.19 2.00
CA ILE A 316 -2.82 1.02 1.43
C ILE A 316 -3.07 0.60 -0.01
N PHE A 317 -4.30 0.14 -0.28
CA PHE A 317 -4.80 -0.06 -1.64
C PHE A 317 -5.64 1.16 -2.05
N HIS A 318 -5.10 1.99 -2.93
CA HIS A 318 -5.72 3.24 -3.35
C HIS A 318 -6.10 3.22 -4.84
N HIS A 319 -7.33 3.62 -5.15
CA HIS A 319 -7.87 3.67 -6.50
C HIS A 319 -7.95 5.10 -7.00
N TRP A 320 -7.39 5.33 -8.18
CA TRP A 320 -7.59 6.52 -8.97
C TRP A 320 -8.53 6.22 -10.14
N VAL A 321 -9.53 7.08 -10.34
CA VAL A 321 -10.42 7.03 -11.50
C VAL A 321 -10.16 8.28 -12.35
N MET A 322 -9.56 8.07 -13.52
CA MET A 322 -9.09 9.16 -14.37
C MET A 322 -9.79 9.11 -15.73
N PRO A 323 -10.69 10.06 -16.03
CA PRO A 323 -11.29 10.16 -17.36
C PRO A 323 -10.23 10.37 -18.42
N ILE A 324 -10.23 9.55 -19.46
CA ILE A 324 -9.33 9.68 -20.60
C ILE A 324 -10.12 9.85 -21.90
N GLU A 325 -9.65 10.77 -22.74
CA GLU A 325 -10.17 10.97 -24.09
C GLU A 325 -9.27 10.24 -25.07
N ILE A 326 -9.80 9.20 -25.71
CA ILE A 326 -9.04 8.40 -26.67
C ILE A 326 -9.48 8.80 -28.09
N PRO A 327 -8.53 9.11 -29.00
CA PRO A 327 -8.88 9.43 -30.38
C PRO A 327 -9.67 8.29 -31.06
N GLU A 328 -10.68 8.65 -31.86
CA GLU A 328 -11.53 7.69 -32.57
C GLU A 328 -10.69 6.72 -33.42
N GLY A 329 -11.03 5.43 -33.35
CA GLY A 329 -10.38 4.37 -34.13
C GLY A 329 -9.02 3.89 -33.62
N LYS A 330 -8.51 4.43 -32.50
CA LYS A 330 -7.26 3.96 -31.89
C LYS A 330 -7.46 2.68 -31.09
N THR A 331 -6.42 1.83 -31.07
CA THR A 331 -6.34 0.59 -30.28
C THR A 331 -5.13 0.68 -29.37
N LEU A 332 -5.30 0.40 -28.08
CA LEU A 332 -4.20 0.43 -27.11
C LEU A 332 -3.29 -0.78 -27.34
N ILE A 333 -1.99 -0.55 -27.53
CA ILE A 333 -0.99 -1.59 -27.83
C ILE A 333 0.06 -1.75 -26.73
N GLY A 334 0.01 -0.93 -25.69
CA GLY A 334 0.90 -1.05 -24.56
C GLY A 334 0.68 0.06 -23.56
N PHE A 335 1.28 -0.10 -22.39
CA PHE A 335 1.33 0.91 -21.35
C PHE A 335 2.70 0.88 -20.69
N GLU A 336 3.05 2.00 -20.07
CA GLU A 336 4.18 2.09 -19.16
C GLU A 336 3.72 2.82 -17.91
N PHE A 337 4.02 2.28 -16.74
CA PHE A 337 3.68 2.88 -15.45
C PHE A 337 4.93 3.50 -14.84
N HIS A 338 4.82 4.77 -14.44
CA HIS A 338 5.87 5.50 -13.74
C HIS A 338 5.42 5.78 -12.30
N PRO A 339 5.97 5.07 -11.29
CA PRO A 339 5.69 5.37 -9.90
C PRO A 339 6.14 6.79 -9.56
N GLY A 340 5.29 7.56 -8.88
CA GLY A 340 5.65 8.90 -8.41
C GLY A 340 6.66 8.84 -7.27
N ASN A 341 6.57 7.78 -6.45
CA ASN A 341 7.51 7.47 -5.38
C ASN A 341 7.81 5.96 -5.35
N PRO A 342 8.90 5.51 -6.00
CA PRO A 342 9.30 4.10 -6.04
C PRO A 342 9.53 3.46 -4.66
N ALA A 343 9.75 4.25 -3.60
CA ALA A 343 10.00 3.73 -2.26
C ALA A 343 8.73 3.19 -1.56
N VAL A 344 7.53 3.57 -2.04
CA VAL A 344 6.25 3.15 -1.45
C VAL A 344 5.35 2.41 -2.42
N VAL A 345 5.47 2.62 -3.73
CA VAL A 345 4.63 1.91 -4.71
C VAL A 345 5.14 0.49 -4.91
N HIS A 346 4.34 -0.47 -4.46
CA HIS A 346 4.70 -1.89 -4.48
C HIS A 346 4.12 -2.64 -5.67
N HIS A 347 2.91 -2.30 -6.10
CA HIS A 347 2.40 -2.70 -7.42
C HIS A 347 1.31 -1.74 -7.88
N ALA A 348 1.02 -1.79 -9.18
CA ALA A 348 -0.10 -1.06 -9.76
C ALA A 348 -0.92 -1.98 -10.68
N VAL A 349 -2.24 -1.94 -10.54
CA VAL A 349 -3.18 -2.66 -11.42
C VAL A 349 -3.95 -1.66 -12.26
N LEU A 350 -3.96 -1.86 -13.58
CA LEU A 350 -4.54 -0.94 -14.54
C LEU A 350 -5.71 -1.60 -15.28
N GLY A 351 -6.85 -0.92 -15.28
CA GLY A 351 -8.06 -1.31 -16.00
C GLY A 351 -8.72 -0.12 -16.68
N LEU A 352 -9.64 -0.40 -17.62
CA LEU A 352 -10.48 0.60 -18.27
C LEU A 352 -11.95 0.39 -17.90
N ASP A 353 -12.66 1.46 -17.56
CA ASP A 353 -14.11 1.46 -17.33
C ASP A 353 -14.86 2.31 -18.37
N SER A 354 -15.56 1.64 -19.28
CA SER A 354 -16.43 2.29 -20.27
C SER A 354 -17.87 2.48 -19.78
N THR A 355 -18.19 2.07 -18.55
CA THR A 355 -19.56 2.11 -17.98
C THR A 355 -19.78 3.29 -17.02
N GLY A 356 -18.69 3.95 -16.61
CA GLY A 356 -18.66 4.99 -15.57
C GLY A 356 -19.05 4.48 -14.17
N GLY A 357 -18.95 3.17 -13.92
CA GLY A 357 -19.21 2.57 -12.60
C GLY A 357 -18.17 2.97 -11.58
N SER A 358 -16.90 2.95 -11.95
CA SER A 358 -15.78 3.39 -11.10
C SER A 358 -15.90 4.88 -10.79
N ARG A 359 -16.28 5.71 -11.77
CA ARG A 359 -16.54 7.15 -11.54
C ARG A 359 -17.69 7.42 -10.58
N ARG A 360 -18.73 6.57 -10.59
CA ARG A 360 -19.84 6.67 -9.63
C ARG A 360 -19.37 6.38 -8.20
N ARG A 361 -18.52 5.38 -8.02
CA ARG A 361 -17.90 5.01 -6.74
C ARG A 361 -16.96 6.11 -6.25
N ASP A 362 -16.11 6.62 -7.13
CA ASP A 362 -15.23 7.76 -6.85
C ASP A 362 -16.02 8.99 -6.38
N ALA A 363 -17.20 9.25 -6.96
CA ALA A 363 -18.07 10.33 -6.52
C ALA A 363 -18.73 10.13 -5.13
N GLU A 364 -18.53 8.98 -4.49
CA GLU A 364 -19.00 8.70 -3.11
C GLU A 364 -18.03 9.23 -2.06
N THR A 365 -16.76 9.46 -2.42
CA THR A 365 -15.74 10.10 -1.57
C THR A 365 -15.68 11.61 -1.81
N PRO A 366 -15.30 12.41 -0.79
CA PRO A 366 -15.20 13.87 -0.92
C PRO A 366 -13.95 14.33 -1.68
N GLU A 367 -12.86 13.56 -1.57
CA GLU A 367 -11.60 13.78 -2.31
C GLU A 367 -11.54 12.78 -3.48
N PRO A 368 -10.82 13.09 -4.56
CA PRO A 368 -10.60 12.12 -5.64
C PRO A 368 -9.99 10.83 -5.10
N GLY A 369 -10.37 9.71 -5.69
CA GLY A 369 -9.94 8.37 -5.33
C GLY A 369 -10.68 7.78 -4.13
N TYR A 370 -10.48 6.47 -3.94
CA TYR A 370 -11.02 5.71 -2.81
C TYR A 370 -10.08 4.57 -2.40
N ARG A 371 -10.24 4.05 -1.19
CA ARG A 371 -9.45 2.92 -0.68
C ARG A 371 -10.23 1.60 -0.82
N SER A 372 -9.50 0.51 -0.94
CA SER A 372 -9.99 -0.86 -0.74
C SER A 372 -9.09 -1.62 0.23
N SER A 373 -9.40 -2.89 0.44
CA SER A 373 -8.80 -3.86 1.36
C SER A 373 -7.89 -4.89 0.66
N GLY A 374 -7.58 -4.69 -0.63
CA GLY A 374 -6.68 -5.58 -1.37
C GLY A 374 -7.07 -5.69 -2.85
N SER A 375 -8.32 -6.06 -3.10
CA SER A 375 -8.81 -6.27 -4.47
C SER A 375 -9.01 -4.96 -5.25
N ILE A 376 -8.85 -5.03 -6.57
CA ILE A 376 -9.25 -3.95 -7.47
C ILE A 376 -10.77 -3.82 -7.45
N GLU A 377 -11.27 -2.80 -6.77
CA GLU A 377 -12.69 -2.54 -6.63
C GLU A 377 -13.14 -1.52 -7.68
N GLY A 378 -13.95 -1.93 -8.65
CA GLY A 378 -14.45 -1.01 -9.66
C GLY A 378 -15.17 -1.74 -10.79
N SER A 379 -15.86 -0.98 -11.63
CA SER A 379 -16.34 -1.55 -12.89
C SER A 379 -15.16 -1.59 -13.85
N MET A 380 -14.76 -2.78 -14.29
CA MET A 380 -13.69 -2.93 -15.27
C MET A 380 -14.27 -3.55 -16.55
N SER A 381 -14.20 -2.79 -17.64
CA SER A 381 -14.59 -3.24 -18.98
C SER A 381 -13.44 -3.87 -19.76
N ALA A 382 -12.19 -3.56 -19.39
CA ALA A 382 -11.00 -4.15 -19.98
C ALA A 382 -9.83 -4.09 -19.00
N PHE A 383 -8.95 -5.09 -19.01
CA PHE A 383 -7.74 -5.13 -18.21
C PHE A 383 -6.53 -4.70 -19.05
N VAL A 384 -5.81 -3.68 -18.59
CA VAL A 384 -4.64 -3.14 -19.28
C VAL A 384 -3.39 -3.91 -18.89
N GLY A 385 -3.16 -4.11 -17.59
CA GLY A 385 -2.00 -4.84 -17.09
C GLY A 385 -1.72 -4.63 -15.61
N VAL A 386 -0.67 -5.28 -15.13
CA VAL A 386 -0.07 -5.08 -13.81
C VAL A 386 1.33 -4.52 -14.01
N TRP A 387 1.75 -3.63 -13.13
CA TRP A 387 3.14 -3.25 -12.94
C TRP A 387 3.60 -3.74 -11.57
N THR A 388 4.75 -4.41 -11.54
CA THR A 388 5.49 -4.73 -10.31
C THR A 388 6.93 -4.23 -10.45
N PRO A 389 7.62 -3.92 -9.35
CA PRO A 389 8.99 -3.44 -9.41
C PRO A 389 9.92 -4.42 -10.12
N GLY A 390 10.76 -3.91 -11.01
CA GLY A 390 11.69 -4.70 -11.84
C GLY A 390 11.10 -5.27 -13.12
N VAL A 391 9.81 -5.07 -13.41
CA VAL A 391 9.24 -5.41 -14.72
C VAL A 391 9.73 -4.44 -15.78
N THR A 392 10.29 -4.99 -16.86
CA THR A 392 10.62 -4.20 -18.05
C THR A 392 9.35 -3.96 -18.89
N PRO A 393 9.00 -2.69 -19.20
CA PRO A 393 7.82 -2.37 -19.99
C PRO A 393 7.94 -2.92 -21.42
N ARG A 394 6.81 -3.32 -22.00
CA ARG A 394 6.72 -3.87 -23.36
C ARG A 394 5.37 -3.54 -23.99
N PHE A 395 5.36 -3.49 -25.32
CA PHE A 395 4.10 -3.55 -26.07
C PHE A 395 3.49 -4.94 -25.94
N TYR A 396 2.17 -5.02 -26.10
CA TYR A 396 1.48 -6.28 -26.34
C TYR A 396 2.07 -6.98 -27.59
N PRO A 397 1.87 -8.29 -27.75
CA PRO A 397 2.41 -9.02 -28.90
C PRO A 397 2.05 -8.37 -30.24
N ASP A 398 2.91 -8.58 -31.25
CA ASP A 398 2.71 -7.99 -32.58
C ASP A 398 1.30 -8.27 -33.14
N ASN A 399 0.67 -7.22 -33.67
CA ASN A 399 -0.70 -7.25 -34.21
C ASN A 399 -1.79 -7.56 -33.17
N VAL A 400 -1.52 -7.33 -31.87
CA VAL A 400 -2.48 -7.48 -30.78
C VAL A 400 -2.70 -6.12 -30.12
N GLY A 401 -3.94 -5.84 -29.71
CA GLY A 401 -4.25 -4.64 -28.95
C GLY A 401 -5.56 -4.74 -28.18
N LEU A 402 -5.73 -3.86 -27.20
CA LEU A 402 -6.93 -3.71 -26.41
C LEU A 402 -7.86 -2.71 -27.10
N LYS A 403 -9.08 -3.14 -27.41
CA LYS A 403 -10.10 -2.24 -27.95
C LYS A 403 -10.59 -1.30 -26.88
N VAL A 404 -10.64 -0.03 -27.22
CA VAL A 404 -10.99 1.07 -26.31
C VAL A 404 -12.12 1.89 -26.92
N THR A 405 -12.96 2.46 -26.07
CA THR A 405 -14.05 3.37 -26.47
C THR A 405 -13.63 4.83 -26.24
N GLU A 406 -14.17 5.76 -27.03
CA GLU A 406 -13.77 7.19 -27.01
C GLU A 406 -13.85 7.84 -25.62
N SER A 407 -14.85 7.45 -24.82
CA SER A 407 -14.99 7.88 -23.43
C SER A 407 -14.87 6.66 -22.52
N THR A 408 -13.73 6.57 -21.82
CA THR A 408 -13.47 5.55 -20.82
C THR A 408 -12.72 6.17 -19.65
N ASP A 409 -12.90 5.63 -18.46
CA ASP A 409 -12.05 5.97 -17.31
C ASP A 409 -10.88 4.98 -17.26
N LEU A 410 -9.66 5.48 -17.02
CA LEU A 410 -8.54 4.67 -16.54
C LEU A 410 -8.73 4.45 -15.04
N LEU A 411 -8.89 3.19 -14.64
CA LEU A 411 -8.89 2.75 -13.25
C LEU A 411 -7.47 2.29 -12.90
N LEU A 412 -6.83 2.99 -11.98
CA LEU A 412 -5.50 2.68 -11.48
C LEU A 412 -5.60 2.35 -10.00
N GLN A 413 -5.34 1.10 -9.62
CA GLN A 413 -5.13 0.72 -8.22
C GLN A 413 -3.64 0.75 -7.92
N LEU A 414 -3.26 1.41 -6.83
CA LEU A 414 -1.92 1.41 -6.26
C LEU A 414 -1.93 0.62 -4.96
N HIS A 415 -1.00 -0.32 -4.81
CA HIS A 415 -0.67 -0.93 -3.53
C HIS A 415 0.57 -0.22 -2.98
N LEU A 416 0.42 0.42 -1.81
CA LEU A 416 1.40 1.30 -1.21
C LEU A 416 1.84 0.74 0.16
N HIS A 417 3.15 0.57 0.33
CA HIS A 417 3.77 0.15 1.59
C HIS A 417 4.34 1.34 2.37
N PRO A 418 4.11 1.44 3.68
CA PRO A 418 4.83 2.38 4.55
C PRO A 418 6.35 2.15 4.51
N SER A 419 7.12 3.23 4.48
CA SER A 419 8.59 3.16 4.36
C SER A 419 9.34 3.37 5.69
N GLY A 420 8.63 3.66 6.78
CA GLY A 420 9.20 4.14 8.05
C GLY A 420 9.19 5.65 8.23
N LYS A 421 8.78 6.41 7.20
CA LYS A 421 8.55 7.86 7.26
C LYS A 421 7.30 8.23 6.45
N GLU A 422 6.71 9.39 6.73
CA GLU A 422 5.58 9.88 5.94
C GLU A 422 6.07 10.18 4.52
N GLU A 423 5.37 9.60 3.54
CA GLU A 423 5.68 9.68 2.13
C GLU A 423 4.46 10.18 1.35
N ALA A 424 4.69 10.59 0.11
CA ALA A 424 3.62 10.89 -0.82
C ALA A 424 3.91 10.27 -2.18
N ASP A 425 2.86 9.79 -2.85
CA ASP A 425 2.93 9.30 -4.22
C ASP A 425 2.03 10.13 -5.15
N LYS A 426 2.52 10.33 -6.37
CA LYS A 426 1.73 10.85 -7.49
C LYS A 426 2.17 10.17 -8.79
N SER A 427 1.77 8.92 -8.94
CA SER A 427 2.10 8.09 -10.08
C SER A 427 1.47 8.56 -11.40
N SER A 428 2.06 8.12 -12.52
CA SER A 428 1.57 8.41 -13.87
C SER A 428 1.62 7.18 -14.79
N VAL A 429 0.83 7.21 -15.86
CA VAL A 429 0.68 6.14 -16.83
C VAL A 429 0.86 6.69 -18.24
N GLY A 430 1.80 6.14 -19.00
CA GLY A 430 1.94 6.35 -20.43
C GLY A 430 1.15 5.30 -21.20
N LEU A 431 0.28 5.73 -22.11
CA LEU A 431 -0.52 4.86 -22.99
C LEU A 431 -0.05 5.02 -24.45
N TYR A 432 0.03 3.89 -25.15
CA TYR A 432 0.52 3.81 -26.52
C TYR A 432 -0.55 3.20 -27.43
N PHE A 433 -0.84 3.86 -28.56
CA PHE A 433 -1.87 3.44 -29.49
C PHE A 433 -1.30 3.03 -30.84
N SER A 434 -1.94 2.04 -31.48
CA SER A 434 -1.54 1.65 -32.83
C SER A 434 -1.85 2.71 -33.87
N ASP A 435 -1.00 2.79 -34.90
CA ASP A 435 -1.33 3.45 -36.16
C ASP A 435 -2.10 2.54 -37.12
N LYS A 436 -2.13 1.23 -36.86
CA LYS A 436 -2.91 0.29 -37.66
C LYS A 436 -4.41 0.44 -37.36
N PRO A 437 -5.27 0.29 -38.38
CA PRO A 437 -6.71 0.16 -38.17
C PRO A 437 -7.06 -0.95 -37.17
N ALA A 438 -8.08 -0.73 -36.34
CA ALA A 438 -8.48 -1.66 -35.29
C ALA A 438 -8.96 -3.04 -35.80
N ASP A 439 -9.38 -3.13 -37.06
CA ASP A 439 -9.77 -4.37 -37.75
C ASP A 439 -8.59 -5.18 -38.27
N GLU A 440 -7.39 -4.59 -38.34
CA GLU A 440 -6.14 -5.31 -38.64
C GLU A 440 -5.48 -5.92 -37.39
N LEU A 441 -6.00 -5.61 -36.19
CA LEU A 441 -5.45 -6.07 -34.92
C LEU A 441 -6.34 -7.14 -34.29
N LYS A 442 -5.70 -8.20 -33.76
CA LYS A 442 -6.36 -9.14 -32.87
C LYS A 442 -6.63 -8.46 -31.53
N THR A 443 -7.79 -8.78 -30.93
CA THR A 443 -8.20 -8.18 -29.66
C THR A 443 -7.63 -8.98 -28.50
N GLN A 444 -6.80 -8.33 -27.67
CA GLN A 444 -6.43 -8.86 -26.36
C GLN A 444 -7.66 -8.87 -25.47
N SER A 445 -7.88 -9.98 -24.79
CA SER A 445 -8.96 -10.19 -23.84
C SER A 445 -8.39 -10.76 -22.56
N MET A 446 -9.18 -10.70 -21.50
CA MET A 446 -8.89 -11.39 -20.25
C MET A 446 -10.00 -12.40 -19.96
N PHE A 447 -9.62 -13.54 -19.41
CA PHE A 447 -10.56 -14.39 -18.68
C PHE A 447 -9.95 -14.78 -17.34
N ILE A 448 -10.82 -15.01 -16.36
CA ILE A 448 -10.47 -15.37 -14.99
C ILE A 448 -11.05 -16.75 -14.74
N THR A 449 -10.22 -17.67 -14.28
CA THR A 449 -10.64 -19.01 -13.86
C THR A 449 -10.19 -19.28 -12.43
N GLY A 450 -10.86 -20.17 -11.72
CA GLY A 450 -10.65 -20.38 -10.30
C GLY A 450 -11.97 -20.66 -9.57
N SER A 451 -11.91 -20.64 -8.25
CA SER A 451 -13.04 -21.03 -7.40
C SER A 451 -13.44 -19.87 -6.47
N LEU A 452 -14.75 -19.68 -6.31
CA LEU A 452 -15.33 -18.84 -5.25
C LEU A 452 -15.67 -19.68 -4.00
N ILE A 453 -15.49 -21.00 -4.09
CA ILE A 453 -15.86 -21.95 -3.05
C ILE A 453 -14.64 -22.14 -2.17
N ILE A 454 -14.52 -21.26 -1.18
CA ILE A 454 -13.48 -21.29 -0.16
C ILE A 454 -14.20 -21.25 1.19
N ASP A 455 -13.92 -22.26 2.01
CA ASP A 455 -14.48 -22.43 3.35
C ASP A 455 -13.46 -23.23 4.19
N ILE A 456 -12.52 -22.50 4.79
CA ILE A 456 -11.33 -23.02 5.47
C ILE A 456 -11.54 -22.94 6.98
N GLU A 457 -11.59 -24.10 7.65
CA GLU A 457 -11.74 -24.15 9.10
C GLU A 457 -10.46 -23.68 9.82
N PRO A 458 -10.58 -23.10 11.04
CA PRO A 458 -9.43 -22.75 11.86
C PRO A 458 -8.51 -23.94 12.10
N GLY A 459 -7.20 -23.76 11.89
CA GLY A 459 -6.20 -24.79 12.17
C GLY A 459 -5.89 -25.75 11.02
N ASP A 460 -6.59 -25.66 9.88
CA ASP A 460 -6.23 -26.42 8.68
C ASP A 460 -4.94 -25.86 8.07
N ASP A 461 -3.88 -26.65 8.05
CA ASP A 461 -2.56 -26.23 7.59
C ASP A 461 -2.32 -26.50 6.09
N ASN A 462 -3.28 -27.11 5.38
CA ASN A 462 -3.11 -27.51 3.99
C ASN A 462 -4.44 -27.69 3.22
N TYR A 463 -5.37 -26.75 3.39
CA TYR A 463 -6.67 -26.79 2.74
C TYR A 463 -6.52 -26.68 1.22
N GLN A 464 -7.15 -27.56 0.47
CA GLN A 464 -6.99 -27.64 -0.98
C GLN A 464 -8.21 -27.09 -1.71
N VAL A 465 -7.99 -26.13 -2.62
CA VAL A 465 -8.99 -25.66 -3.58
C VAL A 465 -8.65 -26.19 -4.97
N LYS A 466 -9.68 -26.64 -5.69
CA LYS A 466 -9.58 -27.06 -7.10
C LYS A 466 -10.61 -26.34 -7.93
N SER A 467 -10.24 -25.99 -9.16
CA SER A 467 -11.18 -25.54 -10.18
C SER A 467 -10.80 -26.10 -11.54
N SER A 468 -11.79 -26.33 -12.39
CA SER A 468 -11.56 -26.84 -13.74
C SER A 468 -12.50 -26.22 -14.78
N VAL A 469 -11.92 -25.73 -15.87
CA VAL A 469 -12.69 -25.23 -17.02
C VAL A 469 -12.27 -25.91 -18.31
N THR A 470 -13.24 -26.32 -19.13
CA THR A 470 -12.97 -26.80 -20.49
C THR A 470 -13.19 -25.67 -21.49
N LEU A 471 -12.19 -25.38 -22.31
CA LEU A 471 -12.21 -24.27 -23.25
C LEU A 471 -13.27 -24.51 -24.34
N PRO A 472 -14.25 -23.61 -24.52
CA PRO A 472 -15.27 -23.71 -25.56
C PRO A 472 -14.78 -23.21 -26.93
N VAL A 473 -13.59 -22.62 -26.98
CA VAL A 473 -12.98 -21.95 -28.14
C VAL A 473 -11.47 -22.14 -28.13
N ASP A 474 -10.83 -21.93 -29.28
CA ASP A 474 -9.38 -21.88 -29.40
C ASP A 474 -8.87 -20.56 -28.81
N LEU A 475 -7.86 -20.62 -27.93
CA LEU A 475 -7.27 -19.45 -27.27
C LEU A 475 -5.76 -19.46 -27.43
N THR A 476 -5.17 -18.28 -27.64
CA THR A 476 -3.73 -18.08 -27.50
C THR A 476 -3.47 -17.30 -26.22
N LEU A 477 -2.82 -17.91 -25.23
CA LEU A 477 -2.43 -17.26 -23.98
C LEU A 477 -1.15 -16.45 -24.18
N THR A 478 -1.14 -15.23 -23.67
CA THR A 478 -0.01 -14.30 -23.75
C THR A 478 0.66 -14.09 -22.40
N SER A 479 -0.12 -14.10 -21.32
CA SER A 479 0.37 -14.04 -19.95
C SER A 479 -0.56 -14.77 -18.99
N VAL A 480 -0.05 -15.04 -17.80
CA VAL A 480 -0.76 -15.66 -16.68
C VAL A 480 -0.46 -14.89 -15.39
N PHE A 481 -1.49 -14.63 -14.60
CA PHE A 481 -1.43 -13.92 -13.33
C PHE A 481 -2.19 -14.72 -12.26
N PRO A 482 -1.51 -15.59 -11.50
CA PRO A 482 -2.11 -16.26 -10.36
C PRO A 482 -2.37 -15.26 -9.22
N HIS A 483 -3.41 -15.50 -8.43
CA HIS A 483 -3.86 -14.60 -7.37
C HIS A 483 -4.51 -15.39 -6.23
N LEU A 484 -3.87 -15.37 -5.06
CA LEU A 484 -4.34 -15.82 -3.74
C LEU A 484 -4.07 -14.71 -2.71
N HIS A 485 -4.67 -14.77 -1.52
CA HIS A 485 -4.41 -13.79 -0.45
C HIS A 485 -3.31 -14.26 0.52
N LEU A 486 -3.37 -13.80 1.78
CA LEU A 486 -2.30 -13.90 2.78
C LEU A 486 -1.95 -15.33 3.19
N ILE A 487 -2.92 -16.24 3.23
CA ILE A 487 -2.72 -17.60 3.74
C ILE A 487 -2.53 -18.63 2.61
N GLY A 488 -2.48 -18.20 1.35
CA GLY A 488 -2.09 -19.05 0.21
C GLY A 488 -0.67 -19.62 0.39
N LYS A 489 -0.49 -20.89 0.02
CA LYS A 489 0.79 -21.62 0.10
C LYS A 489 1.41 -21.87 -1.27
N ASP A 490 0.60 -22.32 -2.22
CA ASP A 490 1.04 -22.72 -3.53
C ASP A 490 -0.13 -22.66 -4.53
N VAL A 491 0.22 -22.55 -5.81
CA VAL A 491 -0.74 -22.62 -6.91
C VAL A 491 -0.12 -23.31 -8.11
N ARG A 492 -0.88 -24.24 -8.71
CA ARG A 492 -0.51 -24.98 -9.92
C ARG A 492 -1.63 -24.90 -10.94
N VAL A 493 -1.25 -24.59 -12.18
CA VAL A 493 -2.16 -24.56 -13.32
C VAL A 493 -1.65 -25.48 -14.43
N LEU A 494 -2.50 -26.40 -14.85
CA LEU A 494 -2.20 -27.41 -15.87
C LEU A 494 -3.23 -27.34 -16.99
N ALA A 495 -2.78 -27.36 -18.23
CA ALA A 495 -3.63 -27.58 -19.39
C ALA A 495 -3.52 -29.04 -19.86
N THR A 496 -4.64 -29.75 -19.94
CA THR A 496 -4.73 -31.05 -20.62
C THR A 496 -5.38 -30.83 -21.98
N LEU A 497 -4.61 -31.03 -23.04
CA LEU A 497 -5.02 -30.88 -24.43
C LEU A 497 -6.05 -31.97 -24.82
N PRO A 498 -6.83 -31.79 -25.90
CA PRO A 498 -7.83 -32.77 -26.34
C PRO A 498 -7.27 -34.16 -26.68
N ASP A 499 -5.98 -34.26 -26.99
CA ASP A 499 -5.27 -35.52 -27.25
C ASP A 499 -4.73 -36.17 -25.97
N GLY A 500 -4.88 -35.51 -24.81
CA GLY A 500 -4.41 -35.96 -23.51
C GLY A 500 -3.01 -35.48 -23.13
N GLU A 501 -2.33 -34.70 -23.99
CA GLU A 501 -1.04 -34.10 -23.62
C GLU A 501 -1.22 -33.09 -22.48
N GLU A 502 -0.36 -33.18 -21.46
CA GLU A 502 -0.36 -32.28 -20.31
C GLU A 502 0.72 -31.20 -20.46
N MET A 503 0.31 -29.94 -20.33
CA MET A 503 1.15 -28.76 -20.45
C MET A 503 1.02 -27.89 -19.20
N PRO A 504 2.04 -27.83 -18.33
CA PRO A 504 2.05 -26.90 -17.22
C PRO A 504 2.00 -25.45 -17.72
N LEU A 505 1.05 -24.66 -17.22
CA LEU A 505 0.92 -23.25 -17.57
C LEU A 505 1.68 -22.36 -16.58
N ILE A 506 1.56 -22.67 -15.28
CA ILE A 506 2.34 -22.04 -14.20
C ILE A 506 2.32 -22.93 -12.96
N THR A 507 3.37 -22.86 -12.15
CA THR A 507 3.42 -23.45 -10.81
C THR A 507 4.20 -22.52 -9.90
N ILE A 508 3.69 -22.24 -8.71
CA ILE A 508 4.35 -21.49 -7.64
C ILE A 508 4.29 -22.39 -6.40
N ASP A 509 5.44 -22.84 -5.91
CA ASP A 509 5.53 -23.78 -4.77
C ASP A 509 5.61 -23.06 -3.41
N ASP A 510 5.94 -21.76 -3.41
CA ASP A 510 6.07 -20.90 -2.23
C ASP A 510 5.41 -19.56 -2.54
N TRP A 511 4.11 -19.49 -2.30
CA TRP A 511 3.29 -18.31 -2.51
C TRP A 511 3.68 -17.23 -1.50
N ASN A 512 3.80 -16.00 -1.99
CA ASN A 512 3.95 -14.82 -1.15
C ASN A 512 3.00 -13.73 -1.69
N PHE A 513 2.03 -13.33 -0.87
CA PHE A 513 1.04 -12.30 -1.20
C PHE A 513 1.66 -10.97 -1.63
N TYR A 514 2.86 -10.64 -1.13
CA TYR A 514 3.58 -9.44 -1.51
C TYR A 514 4.25 -9.58 -2.90
N TRP A 515 4.46 -10.79 -3.43
CA TRP A 515 5.14 -11.00 -4.73
C TRP A 515 4.21 -11.55 -5.81
N GLN A 516 3.13 -10.81 -6.11
CA GLN A 516 2.16 -11.16 -7.14
C GLN A 516 2.52 -10.54 -8.49
N ASP A 517 3.13 -11.33 -9.38
CA ASP A 517 3.62 -10.86 -10.69
C ASP A 517 2.83 -11.42 -11.87
N ILE A 518 2.79 -10.67 -12.97
CA ILE A 518 2.22 -11.11 -14.24
C ILE A 518 3.30 -11.79 -15.10
N TYR A 519 3.14 -13.09 -15.33
CA TYR A 519 4.11 -13.88 -16.06
C TYR A 519 3.76 -13.91 -17.55
N THR A 520 4.52 -13.16 -18.35
CA THR A 520 4.36 -13.12 -19.81
C THR A 520 5.09 -14.29 -20.46
N TYR A 521 4.40 -15.10 -21.28
CA TYR A 521 5.03 -16.24 -21.94
C TYR A 521 6.04 -15.79 -22.99
N LYS A 522 7.22 -16.44 -23.02
CA LYS A 522 8.26 -16.23 -24.02
C LYS A 522 7.78 -16.51 -25.44
N LYS A 523 6.91 -17.50 -25.57
CA LYS A 523 6.15 -17.79 -26.79
C LYS A 523 4.69 -17.93 -26.37
N PRO A 524 3.75 -17.21 -27.00
CA PRO A 524 2.34 -17.37 -26.70
C PRO A 524 1.89 -18.83 -26.79
N VAL A 525 1.09 -19.28 -25.82
CA VAL A 525 0.67 -20.69 -25.68
C VAL A 525 -0.67 -20.89 -26.37
N VAL A 526 -0.71 -21.72 -27.40
CA VAL A 526 -1.94 -22.01 -28.15
C VAL A 526 -2.67 -23.18 -27.52
N LEU A 527 -3.90 -22.95 -27.07
CA LEU A 527 -4.78 -23.95 -26.48
C LEU A 527 -6.00 -24.17 -27.39
N PRO A 528 -6.15 -25.35 -28.01
CA PRO A 528 -7.32 -25.67 -28.82
C PRO A 528 -8.58 -25.80 -27.95
N LYS A 529 -9.74 -25.60 -28.58
CA LYS A 529 -11.04 -25.92 -28.01
C LYS A 529 -11.06 -27.35 -27.48
N GLY A 530 -11.64 -27.54 -26.31
CA GLY A 530 -11.70 -28.82 -25.61
C GLY A 530 -10.53 -29.05 -24.65
N THR A 531 -9.52 -28.17 -24.66
CA THR A 531 -8.47 -28.17 -23.62
C THR A 531 -9.12 -27.97 -22.25
N LYS A 532 -8.72 -28.78 -21.28
CA LYS A 532 -9.10 -28.65 -19.87
C LYS A 532 -8.02 -27.87 -19.14
N VAL A 533 -8.38 -26.78 -18.48
CA VAL A 533 -7.47 -25.98 -17.65
C VAL A 533 -7.84 -26.24 -16.20
N ASP A 534 -6.94 -26.90 -15.49
CA ASP A 534 -7.07 -27.28 -14.09
C ASP A 534 -6.21 -26.37 -13.21
N LEU A 535 -6.82 -25.85 -12.15
CA LEU A 535 -6.19 -25.08 -11.10
C LEU A 535 -6.24 -25.88 -9.79
N VAL A 536 -5.12 -25.94 -9.10
CA VAL A 536 -5.02 -26.43 -7.71
C VAL A 536 -4.25 -25.41 -6.90
N ALA A 537 -4.77 -25.03 -5.73
CA ALA A 537 -4.09 -24.18 -4.77
C ALA A 537 -4.25 -24.76 -3.35
N HIS A 538 -3.31 -24.44 -2.46
CA HIS A 538 -3.40 -24.79 -1.04
C HIS A 538 -3.28 -23.57 -0.15
N TYR A 539 -3.85 -23.66 1.06
CA TYR A 539 -3.89 -22.60 2.07
C TYR A 539 -3.48 -23.15 3.44
N ASP A 540 -2.84 -22.30 4.25
CA ASP A 540 -2.42 -22.61 5.63
C ASP A 540 -3.13 -21.66 6.61
N ASN A 541 -4.30 -22.08 7.12
CA ASN A 541 -5.04 -21.37 8.17
C ASN A 541 -4.66 -21.88 9.58
N SER A 542 -3.42 -22.34 9.77
CA SER A 542 -2.93 -22.77 11.07
C SER A 542 -2.35 -21.60 11.86
N ALA A 543 -2.21 -21.79 13.18
CA ALA A 543 -1.51 -20.84 14.06
C ALA A 543 0.02 -20.82 13.81
N ALA A 544 0.55 -21.79 13.06
CA ALA A 544 1.95 -21.86 12.69
C ALA A 544 2.24 -21.02 11.44
N ASN A 545 1.23 -20.70 10.62
CA ASN A 545 1.41 -19.79 9.49
C ASN A 545 1.65 -18.38 10.03
N PRO A 546 2.85 -17.80 9.82
CA PRO A 546 3.09 -16.45 10.26
C PRO A 546 2.19 -15.44 9.55
N LEU A 547 1.79 -15.68 8.30
CA LEU A 547 0.96 -14.73 7.56
C LEU A 547 -0.53 -14.86 7.87
N ASN A 548 -0.91 -15.69 8.86
CA ASN A 548 -2.30 -15.74 9.30
C ASN A 548 -2.67 -14.39 9.95
N PRO A 549 -3.65 -13.65 9.40
CA PRO A 549 -4.06 -12.36 9.96
C PRO A 549 -4.77 -12.51 11.31
N ASN A 550 -5.19 -13.73 11.68
CA ASN A 550 -5.96 -14.01 12.88
C ASN A 550 -5.15 -14.82 13.90
N SER A 551 -5.19 -14.38 15.17
CA SER A 551 -4.53 -15.08 16.29
C SER A 551 -5.42 -15.06 17.54
N PRO A 552 -6.03 -16.19 17.93
CA PRO A 552 -5.95 -17.51 17.28
C PRO A 552 -6.60 -17.53 15.87
N PRO A 553 -6.27 -18.52 15.02
CA PRO A 553 -6.89 -18.65 13.69
C PRO A 553 -8.42 -18.65 13.75
N GLU A 554 -9.03 -17.97 12.79
CA GLU A 554 -10.47 -17.92 12.58
C GLU A 554 -10.85 -18.61 11.26
N LYS A 555 -12.14 -18.82 11.05
CA LYS A 555 -12.64 -19.45 9.82
C LYS A 555 -12.47 -18.46 8.67
N VAL A 556 -11.86 -18.90 7.57
CA VAL A 556 -11.60 -18.05 6.40
C VAL A 556 -12.50 -18.47 5.24
N LEU A 557 -13.19 -17.50 4.63
CA LEU A 557 -14.11 -17.69 3.50
C LEU A 557 -13.57 -17.00 2.24
N PHE A 558 -14.24 -17.23 1.11
CA PHE A 558 -14.01 -16.40 -0.06
C PHE A 558 -14.45 -14.95 0.21
N GLY A 559 -13.58 -14.00 -0.10
CA GLY A 559 -13.89 -12.58 0.02
C GLY A 559 -12.90 -11.67 -0.69
N ASN A 560 -13.15 -10.36 -0.61
CA ASN A 560 -12.40 -9.35 -1.36
C ASN A 560 -11.28 -8.69 -0.56
N ASP A 561 -11.32 -8.87 0.76
CA ASP A 561 -10.38 -8.31 1.71
C ASP A 561 -9.16 -9.24 1.81
N SER A 562 -7.96 -8.72 2.08
CA SER A 562 -6.72 -9.53 2.12
C SER A 562 -6.69 -10.56 3.25
N ASP A 563 -7.54 -10.40 4.27
CA ASP A 563 -7.76 -11.32 5.38
C ASP A 563 -8.84 -12.39 5.11
N ASP A 564 -9.66 -12.19 4.07
CA ASP A 564 -10.38 -13.27 3.39
C ASP A 564 -9.46 -14.01 2.41
N GLU A 565 -9.97 -15.01 1.67
CA GLU A 565 -9.19 -15.68 0.63
C GLU A 565 -9.78 -15.62 -0.79
N MET A 566 -8.89 -15.77 -1.76
CA MET A 566 -9.22 -15.89 -3.18
C MET A 566 -8.45 -17.04 -3.83
N CYS A 567 -9.05 -17.61 -4.88
CA CYS A 567 -8.44 -18.66 -5.67
C CYS A 567 -8.63 -18.38 -7.15
N PHE A 568 -7.78 -17.53 -7.74
CA PHE A 568 -7.91 -17.13 -9.14
C PHE A 568 -6.61 -17.24 -9.93
N VAL A 569 -6.78 -17.47 -11.23
CA VAL A 569 -5.77 -17.23 -12.23
C VAL A 569 -6.40 -16.43 -13.37
N LEU A 570 -5.77 -15.30 -13.66
CA LEU A 570 -6.16 -14.42 -14.75
C LEU A 570 -5.24 -14.68 -15.93
N PHE A 571 -5.81 -14.86 -17.12
CA PHE A 571 -5.06 -15.01 -18.35
C PHE A 571 -5.34 -13.83 -19.28
N GLN A 572 -4.29 -13.19 -19.80
CA GLN A 572 -4.44 -12.40 -21.01
C GLN A 572 -4.35 -13.33 -22.21
N SER A 573 -5.36 -13.28 -23.06
CA SER A 573 -5.50 -14.19 -24.19
C SER A 573 -6.00 -13.48 -25.45
N ILE A 574 -5.79 -14.16 -26.57
CA ILE A 574 -6.27 -13.78 -27.89
C ILE A 574 -7.26 -14.85 -28.33
N ASP A 575 -8.44 -14.41 -28.75
CA ASP A 575 -9.47 -15.27 -29.33
C ASP A 575 -9.13 -15.54 -30.79
N GLU A 576 -8.86 -16.81 -31.15
CA GLU A 576 -8.51 -17.18 -32.52
C GLU A 576 -9.76 -17.28 -33.43
N GLY A 577 -10.97 -17.30 -32.85
CA GLY A 577 -12.24 -17.28 -33.57
C GLY A 577 -13.01 -15.98 -33.33
N ASN A 578 -13.57 -15.34 -34.37
CA ASN A 578 -14.32 -14.08 -34.19
C ASN A 578 -15.48 -14.21 -33.19
N GLY A 579 -15.33 -13.62 -32.00
CA GLY A 579 -16.38 -13.50 -30.97
C GLY A 579 -16.57 -14.75 -30.10
N GLY A 580 -15.61 -15.67 -30.09
CA GLY A 580 -15.55 -16.85 -29.25
C GLY A 580 -15.52 -16.57 -27.75
N MET A 581 -14.91 -15.46 -27.33
CA MET A 581 -14.79 -15.07 -25.91
C MET A 581 -16.14 -14.94 -25.20
N ARG A 582 -17.22 -14.62 -25.93
CA ARG A 582 -18.60 -14.61 -25.37
C ARG A 582 -19.06 -15.98 -24.87
N ARG A 583 -18.46 -17.07 -25.34
CA ARG A 583 -18.77 -18.45 -24.93
C ARG A 583 -18.03 -18.86 -23.66
N MET A 584 -16.99 -18.13 -23.25
CA MET A 584 -16.26 -18.41 -22.01
C MET A 584 -17.15 -18.24 -20.78
N GLY A 585 -17.92 -17.15 -20.70
CA GLY A 585 -18.80 -16.88 -19.55
C GLY A 585 -19.75 -18.04 -19.21
N PRO A 586 -20.55 -18.55 -20.17
CA PRO A 586 -21.38 -19.73 -19.94
C PRO A 586 -20.58 -20.99 -19.56
N ALA A 587 -19.41 -21.23 -20.14
CA ALA A 587 -18.59 -22.40 -19.82
C ALA A 587 -18.06 -22.34 -18.37
N MET A 588 -17.54 -21.18 -17.95
CA MET A 588 -17.09 -20.94 -16.58
C MET A 588 -18.23 -21.02 -15.58
N MET A 589 -19.40 -20.44 -15.89
CA MET A 589 -20.60 -20.55 -15.06
C MET A 589 -21.06 -22.01 -14.92
N THR A 590 -20.93 -22.82 -15.98
CA THR A 590 -21.27 -24.25 -15.93
C THR A 590 -20.34 -25.00 -14.98
N SER A 591 -19.03 -24.78 -15.08
CA SER A 591 -18.04 -25.33 -14.15
C SER A 591 -18.34 -24.91 -12.71
N PHE A 592 -18.55 -23.61 -12.48
CA PHE A 592 -18.85 -23.07 -11.16
C PHE A 592 -20.13 -23.67 -10.56
N ILE A 593 -21.23 -23.76 -11.30
CA ILE A 593 -22.49 -24.34 -10.79
C ILE A 593 -22.30 -25.81 -10.41
N LYS A 594 -21.50 -26.55 -11.18
CA LYS A 594 -21.17 -27.93 -10.84
C LYS A 594 -20.42 -28.00 -9.50
N GLU A 595 -19.33 -27.24 -9.37
CA GLU A 595 -18.54 -27.15 -8.14
C GLU A 595 -19.42 -26.70 -6.95
N TRP A 596 -20.29 -25.70 -7.14
CA TRP A 596 -21.20 -25.15 -6.13
C TRP A 596 -22.22 -26.16 -5.60
N ASN A 597 -22.71 -27.05 -6.47
CA ASN A 597 -23.67 -28.07 -6.09
C ASN A 597 -23.01 -29.28 -5.41
N GLU A 598 -21.74 -29.55 -5.74
CA GLU A 598 -20.94 -30.63 -5.15
C GLU A 598 -20.32 -30.22 -3.79
N ALA A 599 -20.17 -28.91 -3.54
CA ALA A 599 -19.56 -28.39 -2.32
C ALA A 599 -20.43 -28.54 -1.06
N ASP A 600 -19.82 -29.10 -0.01
CA ASP A 600 -20.39 -29.22 1.33
C ASP A 600 -20.23 -27.91 2.11
N LEU A 601 -21.07 -26.93 1.78
CA LEU A 601 -21.07 -25.60 2.39
C LEU A 601 -22.29 -25.39 3.27
N SER A 602 -22.08 -24.74 4.41
CA SER A 602 -23.18 -24.21 5.22
C SER A 602 -24.00 -23.17 4.45
N TYR A 603 -25.27 -22.95 4.83
CA TYR A 603 -26.09 -21.91 4.21
C TYR A 603 -25.49 -20.51 4.41
N GLU A 604 -24.88 -20.26 5.58
CA GLU A 604 -24.23 -18.98 5.90
C GLU A 604 -23.00 -18.75 5.03
N SER A 605 -22.14 -19.77 4.86
CA SER A 605 -21.01 -19.73 3.93
C SER A 605 -21.50 -19.44 2.50
N ARG A 606 -22.57 -20.12 2.06
CA ARG A 606 -23.15 -19.87 0.73
C ARG A 606 -23.65 -18.43 0.59
N GLU A 607 -24.36 -17.90 1.58
CA GLU A 607 -24.86 -16.52 1.55
C GLU A 607 -23.72 -15.50 1.50
N HIS A 608 -22.67 -15.69 2.32
CA HIS A 608 -21.48 -14.85 2.32
C HIS A 608 -20.77 -14.86 0.96
N ILE A 609 -20.46 -16.04 0.41
CA ILE A 609 -19.77 -16.19 -0.88
C ILE A 609 -20.54 -15.49 -2.00
N VAL A 610 -21.88 -15.61 -2.03
CA VAL A 610 -22.71 -14.95 -3.04
C VAL A 610 -22.64 -13.43 -2.92
N ASP A 611 -22.56 -12.90 -1.70
CA ASP A 611 -22.50 -11.48 -1.43
C ASP A 611 -21.17 -10.88 -1.87
N GLU A 612 -20.06 -11.55 -1.54
CA GLU A 612 -18.72 -11.16 -1.99
C GLU A 612 -18.56 -11.28 -3.51
N ALA A 613 -19.10 -12.33 -4.12
CA ALA A 613 -19.08 -12.51 -5.58
C ALA A 613 -19.85 -11.39 -6.31
N LEU A 614 -20.91 -10.87 -5.70
CA LEU A 614 -21.68 -9.74 -6.24
C LEU A 614 -20.92 -8.41 -6.10
N LYS A 615 -20.09 -8.22 -5.08
CA LYS A 615 -19.21 -7.05 -4.98
C LYS A 615 -18.17 -7.07 -6.10
N LEU A 616 -17.55 -8.24 -6.34
CA LEU A 616 -16.48 -8.41 -7.32
C LEU A 616 -16.98 -8.39 -8.78
N PHE A 617 -18.01 -9.18 -9.11
CA PHE A 617 -18.49 -9.36 -10.48
C PHE A 617 -19.83 -8.66 -10.79
N GLY A 618 -20.47 -8.05 -9.79
CA GLY A 618 -21.81 -7.49 -9.90
C GLY A 618 -21.86 -6.03 -10.33
N GLY A 619 -20.73 -5.33 -10.48
CA GLY A 619 -20.68 -3.89 -10.82
C GLY A 619 -21.44 -3.47 -12.10
N GLY A 620 -21.68 -4.42 -13.03
CA GLY A 620 -22.51 -4.22 -14.22
C GLY A 620 -23.95 -4.75 -14.13
N ARG A 621 -24.30 -5.47 -13.05
CA ARG A 621 -25.64 -6.05 -12.85
C ARG A 621 -26.50 -5.02 -12.12
N GLY A 622 -27.57 -4.57 -12.78
CA GLY A 622 -28.61 -3.82 -12.09
C GLY A 622 -29.19 -4.64 -10.92
N ARG A 623 -29.93 -3.96 -10.03
CA ARG A 623 -30.49 -4.57 -8.80
C ARG A 623 -31.23 -5.89 -9.02
N GLU A 624 -32.00 -5.99 -10.11
CA GLU A 624 -32.73 -7.21 -10.49
C GLU A 624 -31.80 -8.36 -10.90
N GLY A 625 -30.69 -8.06 -11.57
CA GLY A 625 -29.70 -9.07 -11.96
C GLY A 625 -28.93 -9.64 -10.77
N ALA A 626 -28.67 -8.82 -9.75
CA ALA A 626 -28.07 -9.26 -8.49
C ALA A 626 -29.04 -10.15 -7.69
N GLU A 627 -30.31 -9.75 -7.58
CA GLU A 627 -31.36 -10.53 -6.92
C GLU A 627 -31.59 -11.88 -7.62
N MET A 628 -31.58 -11.90 -8.95
CA MET A 628 -31.72 -13.12 -9.74
C MET A 628 -30.54 -14.07 -9.52
N PHE A 629 -29.32 -13.54 -9.46
CA PHE A 629 -28.12 -14.34 -9.17
C PHE A 629 -28.18 -14.96 -7.77
N ARG A 630 -28.59 -14.19 -6.75
CA ARG A 630 -28.84 -14.72 -5.39
C ARG A 630 -29.84 -15.87 -5.41
N ARG A 631 -31.00 -15.68 -6.04
CA ARG A 631 -32.03 -16.73 -6.12
C ARG A 631 -31.55 -17.98 -6.85
N MET A 632 -30.72 -17.82 -7.88
CA MET A 632 -30.15 -18.93 -8.63
C MET A 632 -29.26 -19.82 -7.76
N LEU A 633 -28.44 -19.23 -6.89
CA LEU A 633 -27.44 -19.96 -6.10
C LEU A 633 -27.93 -20.40 -4.72
N LEU A 634 -28.80 -19.62 -4.08
CA LEU A 634 -29.28 -19.87 -2.72
C LEU A 634 -30.69 -20.50 -2.67
N GLY A 635 -31.43 -20.49 -3.79
CA GLY A 635 -32.84 -20.89 -3.80
C GLY A 635 -33.74 -19.93 -3.01
N SER A 636 -34.84 -20.44 -2.44
CA SER A 636 -35.69 -19.70 -1.51
C SER A 636 -35.22 -19.97 -0.07
N LYS A 637 -35.15 -18.95 0.79
CA LYS A 637 -34.76 -19.10 2.21
C LYS A 637 -35.48 -20.31 2.84
N PRO A 638 -34.75 -21.24 3.51
CA PRO A 638 -35.40 -22.33 4.22
C PRO A 638 -36.36 -21.74 5.26
N LYS A 639 -37.65 -22.07 5.14
CA LYS A 639 -38.63 -21.74 6.18
C LYS A 639 -38.28 -22.55 7.42
N GLU A 640 -38.24 -21.91 8.58
CA GLU A 640 -38.27 -22.62 9.86
C GLU A 640 -39.40 -23.66 9.83
N LYS A 641 -39.05 -24.89 10.20
CA LYS A 641 -39.82 -26.13 10.03
C LYS A 641 -41.35 -25.95 10.06
N GLU A 642 -41.99 -26.31 8.96
CA GLU A 642 -43.27 -27.02 8.99
C GLU A 642 -43.29 -28.08 7.88
N SER A 643 -43.82 -29.24 8.24
CA SER A 643 -43.67 -30.57 7.65
C SER A 643 -44.17 -30.79 6.22
N ASP A 644 -43.56 -31.78 5.56
CA ASP A 644 -44.08 -32.65 4.49
C ASP A 644 -44.51 -32.01 3.15
N LYS A 645 -43.66 -32.20 2.11
CA LYS A 645 -43.93 -33.10 0.96
C LYS A 645 -42.82 -33.05 -0.12
N ASP A 646 -42.59 -34.23 -0.69
CA ASP A 646 -41.72 -34.68 -1.80
C ASP A 646 -41.37 -33.66 -2.91
N PRO A 647 -40.11 -33.61 -3.43
CA PRO A 647 -39.73 -32.74 -4.53
C PRO A 647 -39.86 -33.43 -5.89
N ALA A 648 -40.70 -32.87 -6.77
CA ALA A 648 -40.62 -33.12 -8.20
C ALA A 648 -39.64 -32.11 -8.84
N GLY A 649 -38.63 -32.63 -9.54
CA GLY A 649 -37.51 -31.86 -10.10
C GLY A 649 -37.92 -30.76 -11.08
N LEU A 650 -37.19 -29.64 -11.02
CA LEU A 650 -37.26 -28.57 -12.01
C LEU A 650 -36.19 -28.79 -13.10
N ASP A 651 -36.67 -28.91 -14.33
CA ASP A 651 -35.90 -29.03 -15.57
C ASP A 651 -35.08 -27.74 -15.85
N CYS A 652 -33.75 -27.87 -15.76
CA CYS A 652 -32.78 -26.78 -15.87
C CYS A 652 -32.66 -26.19 -17.29
N HIS A 653 -33.18 -26.88 -18.32
CA HIS A 653 -32.98 -26.46 -19.71
C HIS A 653 -33.90 -25.30 -20.15
N ARG A 654 -35.05 -25.13 -19.50
CA ARG A 654 -36.07 -24.16 -19.95
C ARG A 654 -35.87 -22.74 -19.38
N THR A 655 -35.11 -22.61 -18.29
CA THR A 655 -34.85 -21.32 -17.64
C THR A 655 -33.78 -20.51 -18.38
N LEU A 656 -32.86 -21.17 -19.09
CA LEU A 656 -31.77 -20.53 -19.83
C LEU A 656 -32.23 -19.74 -21.07
N GLU A 657 -33.32 -20.16 -21.73
CA GLU A 657 -33.86 -19.43 -22.89
C GLU A 657 -34.59 -18.12 -22.51
N ILE A 658 -35.16 -18.06 -21.30
CA ILE A 658 -35.85 -16.84 -20.81
C ILE A 658 -34.83 -15.74 -20.45
N VAL A 659 -33.62 -16.11 -20.03
CA VAL A 659 -32.53 -15.18 -19.67
C VAL A 659 -31.99 -14.41 -20.88
N LEU A 660 -32.12 -14.94 -22.10
CA LEU A 660 -31.56 -14.32 -23.30
C LEU A 660 -32.52 -13.35 -24.02
N ALA A 661 -33.78 -13.22 -23.59
CA ALA A 661 -34.81 -12.48 -24.33
C ALA A 661 -35.27 -11.14 -23.71
N SER A 662 -34.75 -10.70 -22.56
CA SER A 662 -35.30 -9.53 -21.86
C SER A 662 -34.39 -8.30 -21.93
N ARG A 663 -34.32 -7.66 -23.11
CA ARG A 663 -33.89 -6.25 -23.23
C ARG A 663 -35.12 -5.39 -23.55
N ASN A 664 -35.28 -4.29 -22.81
CA ASN A 664 -36.29 -3.24 -22.89
C ASN A 664 -37.62 -3.51 -22.18
N VAL A 665 -37.76 -3.06 -20.92
CA VAL A 665 -38.96 -2.34 -20.46
C VAL A 665 -38.55 -1.33 -19.37
N THR A 666 -38.79 -0.04 -19.65
CA THR A 666 -38.93 1.02 -18.64
C THR A 666 -40.29 0.88 -17.95
N SER A 667 -40.33 0.68 -16.62
CA SER A 667 -41.51 1.09 -15.84
C SER A 667 -41.22 1.23 -14.35
N THR A 668 -41.54 2.41 -13.84
CA THR A 668 -41.92 2.76 -12.47
C THR A 668 -42.80 1.71 -11.79
N LEU A 669 -42.43 1.25 -10.58
CA LEU A 669 -43.23 1.40 -9.34
C LEU A 669 -42.59 0.72 -8.11
N LYS A 670 -42.52 1.52 -7.04
CA LYS A 670 -42.61 1.26 -5.59
C LYS A 670 -41.86 0.07 -4.95
N ARG A 671 -40.79 0.47 -4.25
CA ARG A 671 -40.06 -0.24 -3.19
C ARG A 671 -40.96 -0.52 -1.97
N GLU A 672 -40.83 -1.72 -1.40
CA GLU A 672 -40.80 -1.89 0.05
C GLU A 672 -39.35 -2.23 0.44
N LYS A 673 -38.77 -1.35 1.26
CA LYS A 673 -37.40 -1.41 1.79
C LYS A 673 -37.48 -1.99 3.20
N VAL A 674 -36.43 -2.72 3.59
CA VAL A 674 -36.01 -2.79 5.00
C VAL A 674 -35.83 -1.33 5.48
N SER A 675 -36.71 -0.92 6.39
CA SER A 675 -36.92 0.47 6.78
C SER A 675 -35.81 0.95 7.72
N ALA A 676 -34.72 1.45 7.15
CA ALA A 676 -34.10 2.63 7.76
C ALA A 676 -35.14 3.76 7.64
N ASP A 677 -35.53 4.37 8.77
CA ASP A 677 -36.50 5.46 8.82
C ASP A 677 -36.23 6.46 7.68
N PRO A 678 -37.17 6.68 6.74
CA PRO A 678 -36.99 7.61 5.63
C PRO A 678 -36.58 9.01 6.08
N LEU A 679 -36.97 9.41 7.29
CA LEU A 679 -36.55 10.67 7.89
C LEU A 679 -35.07 10.65 8.26
N ALA A 680 -34.58 9.57 8.87
CA ALA A 680 -33.18 9.39 9.24
C ALA A 680 -32.25 9.36 8.01
N ASP A 681 -32.62 8.63 6.93
CA ASP A 681 -31.85 8.62 5.67
C ASP A 681 -31.80 10.03 5.04
N ASN A 682 -32.88 10.80 5.12
CA ASN A 682 -32.92 12.18 4.63
C ASN A 682 -32.04 13.13 5.46
N ILE A 683 -32.00 12.96 6.79
CA ILE A 683 -31.11 13.74 7.68
C ILE A 683 -29.65 13.44 7.32
N LEU A 684 -29.27 12.16 7.18
CA LEU A 684 -27.91 11.77 6.77
C LEU A 684 -27.52 12.29 5.38
N ARG A 685 -28.44 12.24 4.40
CA ARG A 685 -28.23 12.83 3.07
C ARG A 685 -28.06 14.35 3.13
N ALA A 686 -28.81 15.04 4.00
CA ALA A 686 -28.67 16.48 4.19
C ALA A 686 -27.29 16.82 4.79
N ILE A 687 -26.83 16.08 5.80
CA ILE A 687 -25.48 16.22 6.38
C ILE A 687 -24.40 16.01 5.32
N ARG A 688 -24.46 14.92 4.54
CA ARG A 688 -23.50 14.66 3.45
C ARG A 688 -23.47 15.78 2.40
N ARG A 689 -24.62 16.35 2.04
CA ARG A 689 -24.69 17.48 1.10
C ARG A 689 -24.05 18.75 1.68
N ILE A 690 -24.19 18.99 2.98
CA ILE A 690 -23.53 20.11 3.66
C ILE A 690 -22.01 19.91 3.64
N LEU A 691 -21.52 18.71 3.99
CA LEU A 691 -20.09 18.37 3.96
C LEU A 691 -19.50 18.52 2.56
N ARG A 692 -20.19 17.99 1.53
CA ARG A 692 -19.79 18.14 0.13
C ARG A 692 -19.71 19.60 -0.28
N LYS A 693 -20.69 20.43 0.11
CA LYS A 693 -20.68 21.85 -0.25
C LYS A 693 -19.53 22.62 0.41
N ALA A 694 -19.16 22.23 1.63
CA ALA A 694 -17.99 22.78 2.32
C ALA A 694 -16.66 22.34 1.65
N ALA A 695 -16.57 21.11 1.16
CA ALA A 695 -15.41 20.62 0.40
C ALA A 695 -15.28 21.28 -0.99
N GLU A 696 -16.39 21.50 -1.71
CA GLU A 696 -16.38 22.22 -2.99
C GLU A 696 -15.86 23.66 -2.87
N ASP A 697 -16.24 24.38 -1.81
CA ASP A 697 -15.74 25.75 -1.56
C ASP A 697 -14.21 25.75 -1.32
N ARG A 698 -13.68 24.67 -0.71
CA ARG A 698 -12.23 24.45 -0.50
C ARG A 698 -11.51 24.30 -1.84
N GLN A 699 -11.99 23.44 -2.71
CA GLN A 699 -11.38 23.21 -4.03
C GLN A 699 -11.43 24.49 -4.88
N GLN A 700 -12.52 25.25 -4.82
CA GLN A 700 -12.66 26.51 -5.53
C GLN A 700 -11.72 27.61 -5.01
N LEU A 701 -11.41 27.61 -3.70
CA LEU A 701 -10.44 28.52 -3.09
C LEU A 701 -8.97 28.08 -3.33
N ALA A 702 -8.71 26.77 -3.46
CA ALA A 702 -7.40 26.20 -3.76
C ALA A 702 -6.95 26.40 -5.22
N LEU A 703 -7.89 26.38 -6.17
CA LEU A 703 -7.64 26.58 -7.61
C LEU A 703 -7.10 27.98 -7.99
N ASP A 704 -7.06 28.94 -7.07
CA ASP A 704 -6.52 30.30 -7.30
C ASP A 704 -5.04 30.42 -6.87
N GLY A 705 -4.38 29.32 -6.44
CA GLY A 705 -2.96 29.03 -6.68
C GLY A 705 -1.86 29.52 -5.72
N ASP A 706 -2.06 30.58 -4.93
CA ASP A 706 -0.91 31.25 -4.25
C ASP A 706 -1.04 31.45 -2.72
N LEU A 707 -2.21 31.19 -2.11
CA LEU A 707 -2.46 31.52 -0.70
C LEU A 707 -3.29 30.43 -0.03
N SER A 708 -2.93 30.05 1.20
CA SER A 708 -3.75 29.17 2.04
C SER A 708 -5.07 29.82 2.47
N VAL A 709 -6.05 29.03 2.89
CA VAL A 709 -7.36 29.52 3.37
C VAL A 709 -7.20 30.48 4.55
N SER A 710 -6.33 30.18 5.52
CA SER A 710 -6.07 31.05 6.66
C SER A 710 -5.40 32.38 6.26
N GLU A 711 -4.54 32.37 5.24
CA GLU A 711 -3.93 33.58 4.66
C GLU A 711 -4.99 34.43 3.94
N LEU A 712 -5.91 33.81 3.22
CA LEU A 712 -7.03 34.50 2.56
C LEU A 712 -7.98 35.15 3.57
N LEU A 713 -8.33 34.46 4.66
CA LEU A 713 -9.17 34.98 5.73
C LEU A 713 -8.50 36.17 6.43
N CYS A 714 -7.21 36.05 6.77
CA CYS A 714 -6.45 37.16 7.34
C CYS A 714 -6.40 38.35 6.38
N LEU A 715 -6.19 38.11 5.08
CA LEU A 715 -6.12 39.16 4.07
C LEU A 715 -7.46 39.88 3.86
N ARG A 716 -8.59 39.16 3.89
CA ARG A 716 -9.95 39.74 3.86
C ARG A 716 -10.21 40.60 5.08
N ARG A 717 -9.86 40.11 6.27
CA ARG A 717 -10.07 40.87 7.51
C ARG A 717 -9.24 42.15 7.54
N VAL A 718 -8.03 42.14 6.99
CA VAL A 718 -7.22 43.36 6.80
C VAL A 718 -7.85 44.32 5.77
N ALA A 719 -8.63 43.81 4.80
CA ALA A 719 -9.31 44.62 3.80
C ALA A 719 -10.45 45.48 4.35
N GLU A 720 -11.10 45.01 5.42
CA GLU A 720 -12.20 45.70 6.10
C GLU A 720 -11.73 46.87 6.97
N ALA A 721 -10.43 46.92 7.29
CA ALA A 721 -9.86 47.99 8.12
C ALA A 721 -9.88 49.34 7.39
N THR A 722 -10.32 50.38 8.09
CA THR A 722 -10.39 51.75 7.55
C THR A 722 -9.35 52.65 8.22
N THR A 723 -9.15 53.86 7.69
CA THR A 723 -8.29 54.85 8.35
C THR A 723 -8.86 55.33 9.69
N ALA A 724 -10.16 55.21 9.90
CA ALA A 724 -10.82 55.53 11.17
C ALA A 724 -10.81 54.35 12.15
N ASP A 725 -10.71 53.11 11.66
CA ASP A 725 -10.65 51.87 12.45
C ASP A 725 -9.51 50.96 11.96
N PRO A 726 -8.26 51.21 12.39
CA PRO A 726 -7.09 50.45 11.96
C PRO A 726 -6.97 49.12 12.71
N ILE A 727 -6.75 48.04 11.96
CA ILE A 727 -6.67 46.69 12.54
C ILE A 727 -5.25 46.30 12.95
N THR A 728 -5.12 45.63 14.09
CA THR A 728 -3.85 45.07 14.57
C THR A 728 -3.76 43.57 14.29
N VAL A 729 -2.56 42.99 14.39
CA VAL A 729 -2.37 41.51 14.35
C VAL A 729 -3.30 40.81 15.35
N ALA A 730 -3.43 41.34 16.56
CA ALA A 730 -4.33 40.80 17.58
C ALA A 730 -5.82 40.95 17.21
N GLY A 731 -6.18 42.07 16.57
CA GLY A 731 -7.53 42.28 16.05
C GLY A 731 -7.88 41.33 14.90
N VAL A 732 -6.92 40.99 14.04
CA VAL A 732 -7.12 39.95 13.02
C VAL A 732 -7.26 38.59 13.68
N ALA A 733 -6.35 38.22 14.58
CA ALA A 733 -6.37 36.95 15.33
C ALA A 733 -7.71 36.70 16.02
N SER A 734 -8.24 37.69 16.72
CA SER A 734 -9.55 37.60 17.35
C SER A 734 -10.69 37.43 16.34
N ALA A 735 -10.64 38.12 15.20
CA ALA A 735 -11.71 38.10 14.22
C ALA A 735 -11.75 36.81 13.37
N VAL A 736 -10.59 36.19 13.11
CA VAL A 736 -10.50 34.90 12.41
C VAL A 736 -10.36 33.71 13.36
N GLN A 737 -10.43 33.95 14.67
CA GLN A 737 -10.30 32.95 15.73
C GLN A 737 -9.05 32.06 15.64
N LEU A 738 -7.92 32.67 15.30
CA LEU A 738 -6.62 32.01 15.30
C LEU A 738 -5.73 32.58 16.42
N SER A 739 -4.73 31.81 16.86
CA SER A 739 -3.79 32.30 17.85
C SER A 739 -2.98 33.51 17.33
N ASN A 740 -2.61 34.43 18.23
CA ASN A 740 -1.78 35.58 17.88
C ASN A 740 -0.45 35.18 17.19
N ALA A 741 0.12 34.04 17.59
CA ALA A 741 1.35 33.50 17.00
C ALA A 741 1.14 33.01 15.56
N THR A 742 0.00 32.37 15.28
CA THR A 742 -0.36 31.93 13.93
C THR A 742 -0.63 33.11 13.01
N VAL A 743 -1.42 34.10 13.45
CA VAL A 743 -1.68 35.29 12.64
C VAL A 743 -0.44 36.15 12.44
N SER A 744 0.49 36.17 13.39
CA SER A 744 1.79 36.84 13.18
C SER A 744 2.58 36.20 12.04
N ARG A 745 2.71 34.86 12.03
CA ARG A 745 3.40 34.13 10.94
C ARG A 745 2.71 34.31 9.59
N ILE A 746 1.38 34.26 9.58
CA ILE A 746 0.58 34.53 8.38
C ILE A 746 0.81 35.97 7.89
N SER A 747 0.84 36.94 8.81
CA SER A 747 1.14 38.33 8.48
C SER A 747 2.54 38.49 7.89
N ASP A 748 3.53 37.74 8.37
CA ASP A 748 4.89 37.75 7.82
C ASP A 748 4.91 37.26 6.37
N ARG A 749 4.19 36.18 6.07
CA ARG A 749 4.07 35.63 4.70
C ARG A 749 3.32 36.56 3.77
N LEU A 750 2.22 37.17 4.23
CA LEU A 750 1.44 38.13 3.43
C LEU A 750 2.23 39.43 3.16
N ASP A 751 3.09 39.86 4.09
CA ASP A 751 3.99 41.01 3.92
C ASP A 751 5.10 40.67 2.91
N ALA A 752 5.71 39.49 3.04
CA ALA A 752 6.70 38.97 2.08
C ALA A 752 6.14 38.80 0.67
N ALA A 753 4.88 38.37 0.54
CA ALA A 753 4.17 38.29 -0.74
C ALA A 753 3.78 39.67 -1.32
N GLY A 754 4.05 40.76 -0.57
CA GLY A 754 3.74 42.14 -0.94
C GLY A 754 2.25 42.44 -0.94
N LEU A 755 1.43 41.71 -0.18
CA LEU A 755 -0.03 41.85 -0.11
C LEU A 755 -0.48 42.77 1.03
N ILE A 756 0.28 42.82 2.13
CA ILE A 756 0.07 43.76 3.23
C ILE A 756 1.34 44.58 3.51
N VAL A 757 1.21 45.59 4.37
CA VAL A 757 2.32 46.31 5.02
C VAL A 757 2.05 46.36 6.51
N ARG A 758 3.10 46.13 7.30
CA ARG A 758 3.06 46.18 8.76
C ARG A 758 3.63 47.50 9.28
N ASN A 759 2.81 48.29 9.99
CA ASN A 759 3.22 49.55 10.60
C ASN A 759 3.16 49.45 12.12
N ARG A 760 4.31 49.59 12.79
CA ARG A 760 4.35 49.69 14.26
C ARG A 760 3.79 51.04 14.70
N SER A 761 2.93 51.04 15.71
CA SER A 761 2.41 52.28 16.29
C SER A 761 3.55 53.16 16.82
N LYS A 762 3.46 54.46 16.57
CA LYS A 762 4.40 55.46 17.10
C LYS A 762 4.20 55.72 18.60
N VAL A 763 3.04 55.37 19.16
CA VAL A 763 2.64 55.63 20.56
C VAL A 763 2.83 54.40 21.44
N ASP A 764 2.56 53.20 20.92
CA ASP A 764 2.81 51.92 21.62
C ASP A 764 3.45 50.91 20.67
N ARG A 765 4.78 50.77 20.73
CA ARG A 765 5.55 49.92 19.80
C ARG A 765 5.16 48.44 19.84
N ARG A 766 4.38 47.99 20.84
CA ARG A 766 3.83 46.63 20.93
C ARG A 766 2.63 46.40 19.99
N LYS A 767 2.00 47.46 19.48
CA LYS A 767 0.89 47.37 18.53
C LYS A 767 1.41 47.44 17.09
N VAL A 768 1.16 46.38 16.32
CA VAL A 768 1.47 46.29 14.88
C VAL A 768 0.17 46.39 14.09
N PHE A 769 0.02 47.45 13.31
CA PHE A 769 -1.13 47.67 12.43
C PHE A 769 -0.87 47.09 11.05
N LEU A 770 -1.90 46.49 10.45
CA LEU A 770 -1.83 45.88 9.13
C LEU A 770 -2.62 46.71 8.12
N LYS A 771 -2.08 46.88 6.92
CA LYS A 771 -2.76 47.60 5.82
C LYS A 771 -2.50 46.91 4.49
N LEU A 772 -3.53 46.78 3.64
CA LEU A 772 -3.36 46.23 2.30
C LEU A 772 -2.48 47.13 1.40
N THR A 773 -1.60 46.50 0.62
CA THR A 773 -0.94 47.13 -0.54
C THR A 773 -1.90 47.26 -1.73
N PRO A 774 -1.56 48.01 -2.79
CA PRO A 774 -2.31 47.97 -4.05
C PRO A 774 -2.44 46.56 -4.65
N LYS A 775 -1.42 45.71 -4.49
CA LYS A 775 -1.43 44.29 -4.90
C LYS A 775 -2.43 43.49 -4.06
N GLY A 776 -2.40 43.65 -2.73
CA GLY A 776 -3.36 43.02 -1.82
C GLY A 776 -4.81 43.41 -2.10
N ARG A 777 -5.08 44.70 -2.37
CA ARG A 777 -6.45 45.16 -2.72
C ARG A 777 -6.98 44.53 -4.00
N ARG A 778 -6.14 44.40 -5.03
CA ARG A 778 -6.53 43.72 -6.28
C ARG A 778 -6.80 42.23 -6.04
N ARG A 779 -5.99 41.59 -5.20
CA ARG A 779 -6.16 40.18 -4.85
C ARG A 779 -7.48 39.94 -4.12
N VAL A 780 -7.77 40.71 -3.06
CA VAL A 780 -9.04 40.60 -2.32
C VAL A 780 -10.27 40.82 -3.20
N LYS A 781 -10.22 41.76 -4.16
CA LYS A 781 -11.32 42.00 -5.11
C LYS A 781 -11.64 40.83 -6.03
N LYS A 782 -10.70 39.90 -6.25
CA LYS A 782 -10.89 38.72 -7.10
C LYS A 782 -11.37 37.49 -6.33
N LEU A 783 -11.37 37.52 -4.99
CA LEU A 783 -11.74 36.38 -4.18
C LEU A 783 -13.27 36.17 -4.17
N PRO A 784 -13.77 34.94 -4.43
CA PRO A 784 -15.19 34.64 -4.24
C PRO A 784 -15.58 34.77 -2.76
N PRO A 785 -16.79 35.24 -2.42
CA PRO A 785 -17.24 35.36 -1.03
C PRO A 785 -17.28 33.98 -0.36
N PRO A 786 -16.73 33.80 0.85
CA PRO A 786 -16.69 32.51 1.54
C PRO A 786 -18.08 31.91 1.75
N LEU A 787 -18.19 30.58 1.74
CA LEU A 787 -19.45 29.89 1.97
C LEU A 787 -20.14 30.32 3.28
N HIS A 788 -19.38 30.58 4.34
CA HIS A 788 -19.94 31.00 5.65
C HIS A 788 -20.62 32.38 5.60
N GLU A 789 -20.10 33.35 4.84
CA GLU A 789 -20.74 34.67 4.67
C GLU A 789 -22.05 34.53 3.89
N GLN A 790 -22.03 33.72 2.82
CA GLN A 790 -23.23 33.45 2.02
C GLN A 790 -24.31 32.73 2.83
N PHE A 791 -23.89 31.80 3.69
CA PHE A 791 -24.77 31.08 4.59
C PHE A 791 -25.36 32.01 5.67
N LEU A 792 -24.52 32.77 6.38
CA LEU A 792 -24.97 33.72 7.41
C LEU A 792 -25.96 34.74 6.86
N ALA A 793 -25.69 35.31 5.68
CA ALA A 793 -26.59 36.27 5.04
C ALA A 793 -27.97 35.68 4.68
N ARG A 794 -28.07 34.37 4.45
CA ARG A 794 -29.33 33.66 4.24
C ARG A 794 -30.00 33.29 5.56
N LEU A 795 -29.20 32.82 6.54
CA LEU A 795 -29.67 32.44 7.86
C LEU A 795 -30.30 33.63 8.60
N THR A 796 -29.67 34.81 8.54
CA THR A 796 -30.18 36.03 9.19
C THR A 796 -31.47 36.55 8.59
N LYS A 797 -31.85 36.10 7.38
CA LYS A 797 -33.13 36.44 6.73
C LYS A 797 -34.29 35.55 7.18
N LEU A 798 -34.02 34.44 7.86
CA LEU A 798 -35.05 33.59 8.46
C LEU A 798 -35.68 34.27 9.67
N ARG A 799 -36.91 33.86 10.04
CA ARG A 799 -37.55 34.34 11.27
C ARG A 799 -36.75 33.87 12.48
N LYS A 800 -36.84 34.61 13.59
CA LYS A 800 -36.16 34.25 14.84
C LYS A 800 -36.63 32.92 15.43
N SER A 801 -37.86 32.50 15.16
CA SER A 801 -38.33 31.15 15.50
C SER A 801 -37.58 30.09 14.70
N ASP A 802 -37.51 30.24 13.37
CA ASP A 802 -36.89 29.26 12.48
C ASP A 802 -35.37 29.14 12.76
N GLN A 803 -34.71 30.23 13.15
CA GLN A 803 -33.31 30.21 13.61
C GLN A 803 -33.12 29.39 14.90
N ARG A 804 -34.08 29.44 15.84
CA ARG A 804 -34.03 28.68 17.10
C ARG A 804 -34.29 27.19 16.86
N ASP A 805 -35.28 26.87 16.03
CA ASP A 805 -35.62 25.48 15.71
C ASP A 805 -34.45 24.76 15.01
N LEU A 806 -33.76 25.48 14.11
CA LEU A 806 -32.54 24.98 13.46
C LEU A 806 -31.40 24.75 14.46
N LEU A 807 -31.19 25.68 15.38
CA LEU A 807 -30.15 25.56 16.42
C LEU A 807 -30.41 24.33 17.29
N GLU A 808 -31.62 24.18 17.81
CA GLU A 808 -31.98 23.05 18.68
C GLU A 808 -31.85 21.70 17.95
N SER A 809 -32.24 21.66 16.67
CA SER A 809 -32.10 20.45 15.85
C SER A 809 -30.63 20.07 15.60
N LEU A 810 -29.77 21.07 15.37
CA LEU A 810 -28.34 20.85 15.16
C LEU A 810 -27.62 20.46 16.45
N GLU A 811 -27.96 21.07 17.59
CA GLU A 811 -27.41 20.71 18.90
C GLU A 811 -27.73 19.26 19.28
N ARG A 812 -28.95 18.78 19.00
CA ARG A 812 -29.30 17.37 19.19
C ARG A 812 -28.49 16.44 18.30
N ILE A 813 -28.17 16.84 17.07
CA ILE A 813 -27.29 16.07 16.18
C ILE A 813 -25.87 16.02 16.73
N VAL A 814 -25.34 17.14 17.22
CA VAL A 814 -24.01 17.21 17.86
C VAL A 814 -23.94 16.29 19.09
N GLU A 815 -24.98 16.28 19.92
CA GLU A 815 -25.10 15.38 21.07
C GLU A 815 -25.12 13.91 20.65
N MET A 816 -25.95 13.54 19.66
CA MET A 816 -26.01 12.17 19.12
C MET A 816 -24.68 11.70 18.52
N MET A 817 -23.85 12.62 18.05
CA MET A 817 -22.53 12.33 17.49
C MET A 817 -21.41 12.33 18.54
N GLY A 818 -21.72 12.57 19.82
CA GLY A 818 -20.71 12.64 20.90
C GLY A 818 -19.74 13.82 20.76
N ALA A 819 -20.15 14.88 20.05
CA ALA A 819 -19.28 15.99 19.65
C ALA A 819 -19.45 17.25 20.53
N THR A 820 -20.06 17.13 21.72
CA THR A 820 -20.39 18.26 22.60
C THR A 820 -19.16 18.99 23.15
N ASP A 821 -18.03 18.30 23.25
CA ASP A 821 -16.79 18.81 23.88
C ASP A 821 -15.79 19.37 22.85
N LEU A 822 -16.15 19.40 21.56
CA LEU A 822 -15.31 19.93 20.50
C LEU A 822 -15.52 21.45 20.36
N ASP A 823 -14.51 22.24 20.72
CA ASP A 823 -14.52 23.70 20.51
C ASP A 823 -14.34 24.00 19.01
N ALA A 824 -15.37 24.53 18.36
CA ALA A 824 -15.39 24.80 16.93
C ALA A 824 -15.59 26.30 16.65
N ALA A 825 -14.73 26.88 15.81
CA ALA A 825 -14.93 28.24 15.32
C ALA A 825 -16.27 28.35 14.55
N PRO A 826 -17.01 29.47 14.61
CA PRO A 826 -18.29 29.68 13.95
C PRO A 826 -18.18 29.83 12.43
N MET A 827 -17.06 29.41 11.85
CA MET A 827 -16.82 29.39 10.41
C MET A 827 -17.03 27.98 9.88
N LEU A 828 -17.78 27.87 8.77
CA LEU A 828 -17.88 26.64 8.00
C LEU A 828 -16.57 26.43 7.23
N THR A 829 -15.52 26.05 7.94
CA THR A 829 -14.22 25.67 7.40
C THR A 829 -13.84 24.32 8.00
N PRO A 830 -13.44 23.32 7.20
CA PRO A 830 -12.73 22.20 7.74
C PRO A 830 -11.31 22.65 8.12
N GLU A 831 -10.96 22.41 9.39
CA GLU A 831 -9.61 22.22 9.96
C GLU A 831 -8.89 23.39 10.66
N ALA A 832 -8.47 23.10 11.90
CA ALA A 832 -7.07 23.14 12.28
C ALA A 832 -6.85 22.15 13.44
N ASN A 833 -5.88 21.23 13.30
CA ASN A 833 -5.27 20.54 14.42
C ASN A 833 -4.83 21.56 15.48
N VAL A 834 -5.65 21.78 16.51
CA VAL A 834 -5.23 22.46 17.73
C VAL A 834 -4.49 21.42 18.55
N LYS A 835 -3.17 21.38 18.41
CA LYS A 835 -2.30 20.72 19.38
C LYS A 835 -2.68 21.23 20.77
N SER A 836 -3.25 20.37 21.62
CA SER A 836 -3.32 20.61 23.06
C SER A 836 -1.91 20.50 23.63
N SER A 837 -1.17 21.62 23.67
CA SER A 837 -0.01 21.70 24.55
C SER A 837 -0.52 21.89 25.98
N THR A 838 -0.93 20.80 26.63
CA THR A 838 -0.88 20.76 28.10
C THR A 838 0.55 20.47 28.49
N ARG A 839 1.24 21.55 28.89
CA ARG A 839 2.44 21.47 29.71
C ARG A 839 2.06 20.84 31.05
N THR A 840 2.64 19.70 31.34
CA THR A 840 3.42 19.45 32.57
C THR A 840 4.53 18.48 32.19
#